data_AF-A0A8H7V685-F1
#
_entry.id   AF-A0A8H7V685-F1
#
_cell.length_a   1.000
_cell.length_b   1.000
_cell.length_c   1.000
_cell.angle_alpha   90.00
_cell.angle_beta   90.00
_cell.angle_gamma   90.00
#
_symmetry.space_group_name_H-M   'P 1'
#
loop_
_entity.id
_entity.type
_entity.pdbx_description
1 polymer ?
#
loop_
_entity_poly.entity_id
_entity_poly.type
_entity_poly.pdbx_seq_one_letter_code
_entity_poly.pdbx_strand_id
1 'polypeptide(L)'
;MAYETTMAPFKNVREELRLIHAVDLIHTSSDLTDNIEAINYLRHKACHLDTEAKTKLSIIFSEEESGHLPHVQRDRAEADMWARSVFDKQLSLALKPCAPIFITTDDLSTTHFIDCMTARMNRDGQEPLLNYLAGLLYSKGIGFPQDLQRGIASLKFAATEGRIAEAGCELGRIYSDRYKYSLNEPAESIHWFHRAFECGSTQAVVDLAYGFFEGSEQVPKDDVRALRYAKDGALLNDKYCQYIVGHLYLKGKGDQTKDAQEAVKYLNASASQGFAVALEEETSVYMYGHGNVKQDYGKAFACCMQSIATNIPFCQARLGDMYRNAWGVTQDFHKAFEYYQNAASQSDTPYPYAQHMLGEMFLHGEGVPKDLAVAKEWFQIASTQGYEPSQTKIQQIDLIEANTALQKPMTLMSPSEFLLTPFNSKSVIVEDTHAEPKFVVNQFEYLDGRNYRKSTFPHEQFLPSDDEEIERLQINHLLFKSIFVTPFFSPVEDSLAAGIKVLGVTSGPGWWLIDMAKGYPKSHFTGIDVMIYPLNAPPTNCHFRIMDKTVGLPFPDHSFDLVTQHDVLFKYSQDDWNLMLSEMIRVTKPGGRIELAESGGSIQDIGPNMSIWMMRLTVSLQTRGINLKMATQLASMLEGMEELTDVHSSHRSTPVGWYGRTGDIALECLERLFEAVKPKVCEDWSMSTAKYDKVISTASAECRDFRSWLNIHYVTAVKK
;
A
#
# COMPACT_ATOMS: atom_id res chain seq x y z
N MET A 1 17.00 27.16 -30.81
CA MET A 1 17.94 27.25 -31.94
C MET A 1 18.83 28.50 -31.91
N ALA A 2 18.29 29.73 -32.03
CA ALA A 2 19.14 30.93 -32.15
C ALA A 2 20.07 31.19 -30.94
N TYR A 3 19.64 30.84 -29.73
CA TYR A 3 20.44 31.00 -28.50
C TYR A 3 21.58 29.97 -28.37
N GLU A 4 21.51 28.84 -29.07
CA GLU A 4 22.31 27.63 -28.77
C GLU A 4 23.57 27.48 -29.64
N THR A 5 23.82 28.40 -30.58
CA THR A 5 24.89 28.26 -31.59
C THR A 5 25.83 29.48 -31.69
N THR A 6 25.55 30.55 -30.95
CA THR A 6 26.33 31.81 -31.00
C THR A 6 27.14 32.10 -29.73
N MET A 7 26.85 31.40 -28.63
CA MET A 7 27.57 31.55 -27.35
C MET A 7 29.03 31.08 -27.49
N ALA A 8 29.97 31.92 -27.02
CA ALA A 8 31.40 31.72 -27.27
C ALA A 8 31.95 30.38 -26.71
N PRO A 9 31.64 29.95 -25.47
CA PRO A 9 32.20 28.74 -24.89
C PRO A 9 31.56 27.44 -25.42
N PHE A 10 30.44 27.52 -26.16
CA PHE A 10 29.75 26.36 -26.74
C PHE A 10 29.98 26.19 -28.26
N LYS A 11 30.64 27.15 -28.91
CA LYS A 11 30.75 27.28 -30.38
C LYS A 11 31.33 26.05 -31.10
N ASN A 12 32.13 25.23 -30.42
CA ASN A 12 32.73 24.00 -30.96
C ASN A 12 32.31 22.72 -30.20
N VAL A 13 31.33 22.80 -29.30
CA VAL A 13 30.90 21.67 -28.45
C VAL A 13 29.69 20.97 -29.10
N ARG A 14 29.79 19.65 -29.25
CA ARG A 14 28.68 18.81 -29.77
C ARG A 14 27.48 18.89 -28.83
N GLU A 15 26.27 18.90 -29.39
CA GLU A 15 25.04 19.21 -28.63
C GLU A 15 24.84 18.28 -27.43
N GLU A 16 25.14 16.99 -27.59
CA GLU A 16 24.97 15.95 -26.56
C GLU A 16 25.92 16.14 -25.36
N LEU A 17 27.01 16.89 -25.54
CA LEU A 17 28.01 17.16 -24.50
C LEU A 17 27.81 18.51 -23.81
N ARG A 18 26.93 19.39 -24.33
CA ARG A 18 26.83 20.78 -23.83
C ARG A 18 26.33 20.89 -22.40
N LEU A 19 25.46 19.98 -21.96
CA LEU A 19 24.99 19.96 -20.56
C LEU A 19 26.11 19.58 -19.59
N ILE A 20 27.05 18.71 -20.01
CA ILE A 20 28.22 18.32 -19.20
C ILE A 20 29.24 19.46 -19.23
N HIS A 21 29.58 19.96 -20.42
CA HIS A 21 30.50 21.08 -20.60
C HIS A 21 30.07 22.35 -19.84
N ALA A 22 28.77 22.62 -19.73
CA ALA A 22 28.25 23.71 -18.90
C ALA A 22 28.57 23.53 -17.41
N VAL A 23 28.44 22.29 -16.88
CA VAL A 23 28.84 21.98 -15.49
C VAL A 23 30.35 22.12 -15.33
N ASP A 24 31.13 21.61 -16.28
CA ASP A 24 32.59 21.70 -16.23
C ASP A 24 33.07 23.17 -16.22
N LEU A 25 32.48 24.04 -17.04
CA LEU A 25 32.77 25.48 -17.04
C LEU A 25 32.48 26.14 -15.69
N ILE A 26 31.33 25.80 -15.07
CA ILE A 26 30.92 26.32 -13.75
C ILE A 26 31.91 25.93 -12.64
N HIS A 27 32.53 24.75 -12.74
CA HIS A 27 33.49 24.26 -11.75
C HIS A 27 34.94 24.69 -12.02
N THR A 28 35.30 24.96 -13.28
CA THR A 28 36.71 25.09 -13.69
C THR A 28 37.10 26.42 -14.32
N SER A 29 36.15 27.19 -14.87
CA SER A 29 36.50 28.48 -15.48
C SER A 29 36.64 29.58 -14.41
N SER A 30 37.76 30.30 -14.48
CA SER A 30 37.98 31.51 -13.71
C SER A 30 37.40 32.77 -14.36
N ASP A 31 36.85 32.68 -15.59
CA ASP A 31 36.14 33.77 -16.24
C ASP A 31 34.67 33.80 -15.77
N LEU A 32 34.24 34.95 -15.24
CA LEU A 32 32.86 35.19 -14.82
C LEU A 32 31.88 35.06 -16.01
N THR A 33 32.31 35.42 -17.22
CA THR A 33 31.50 35.38 -18.44
C THR A 33 31.15 33.94 -18.83
N ASP A 34 32.13 33.02 -18.78
CA ASP A 34 31.90 31.59 -19.04
C ASP A 34 30.89 30.99 -18.05
N ASN A 35 31.03 31.33 -16.77
CA ASN A 35 30.13 30.88 -15.69
C ASN A 35 28.70 31.38 -15.93
N ILE A 36 28.55 32.66 -16.29
CA ILE A 36 27.28 33.29 -16.65
C ILE A 36 26.64 32.59 -17.86
N GLU A 37 27.40 32.41 -18.95
CA GLU A 37 26.91 31.77 -20.17
C GLU A 37 26.50 30.30 -19.93
N ALA A 38 27.25 29.57 -19.09
CA ALA A 38 26.93 28.19 -18.72
C ALA A 38 25.65 28.06 -17.87
N ILE A 39 25.44 28.92 -16.87
CA ILE A 39 24.21 28.92 -16.06
C ILE A 39 23.00 29.34 -16.91
N ASN A 40 23.12 30.38 -17.73
CA ASN A 40 22.04 30.81 -18.62
C ASN A 40 21.68 29.71 -19.65
N TYR A 41 22.67 28.95 -20.15
CA TYR A 41 22.42 27.77 -21.00
C TYR A 41 21.66 26.65 -20.26
N LEU A 42 22.08 26.29 -19.05
CA LEU A 42 21.39 25.27 -18.24
C LEU A 42 19.95 25.69 -17.92
N ARG A 43 19.73 26.94 -17.47
CA ARG A 43 18.39 27.49 -17.19
C ARG A 43 17.52 27.52 -18.45
N HIS A 44 18.08 27.86 -19.61
CA HIS A 44 17.38 27.78 -20.89
C HIS A 44 16.88 26.35 -21.16
N LYS A 45 17.74 25.33 -21.05
CA LYS A 45 17.35 23.93 -21.27
C LYS A 45 16.32 23.47 -20.23
N ALA A 46 16.50 23.78 -18.96
CA ALA A 46 15.58 23.42 -17.88
C ALA A 46 14.16 24.02 -18.06
N CYS A 47 14.06 25.29 -18.47
CA CYS A 47 12.78 25.92 -18.84
C CYS A 47 12.14 25.25 -20.06
N HIS A 48 12.94 24.70 -20.97
CA HIS A 48 12.48 23.96 -22.15
C HIS A 48 12.24 22.46 -21.87
N LEU A 49 11.92 22.11 -20.62
CA LEU A 49 11.52 20.79 -20.13
C LEU A 49 12.65 19.73 -20.08
N ASP A 50 13.90 20.14 -20.21
CA ASP A 50 15.06 19.23 -20.08
C ASP A 50 15.25 18.80 -18.61
N THR A 51 14.98 17.53 -18.33
CA THR A 51 15.09 16.95 -16.98
C THR A 51 16.53 16.91 -16.48
N GLU A 52 17.50 16.63 -17.34
CA GLU A 52 18.90 16.54 -16.93
C GLU A 52 19.43 17.93 -16.54
N ALA A 53 19.07 18.97 -17.30
CA ALA A 53 19.39 20.36 -16.97
C ALA A 53 18.80 20.80 -15.61
N LYS A 54 17.54 20.43 -15.31
CA LYS A 54 16.91 20.68 -14.01
C LYS A 54 17.67 20.02 -12.86
N THR A 55 18.01 18.74 -12.99
CA THR A 55 18.77 18.01 -11.97
C THR A 55 20.17 18.62 -11.75
N LYS A 56 20.87 18.98 -12.83
CA LYS A 56 22.18 19.66 -12.73
C LYS A 56 22.08 21.00 -11.99
N LEU A 57 21.08 21.84 -12.32
CA LEU A 57 20.87 23.11 -11.62
C LEU A 57 20.49 22.90 -10.14
N SER A 58 19.65 21.92 -9.82
CA SER A 58 19.33 21.62 -8.42
C SER A 58 20.57 21.21 -7.63
N ILE A 59 21.48 20.44 -8.23
CA ILE A 59 22.75 20.05 -7.60
C ILE A 59 23.63 21.29 -7.40
N ILE A 60 23.96 22.03 -8.48
CA ILE A 60 24.84 23.21 -8.46
C ILE A 60 24.44 24.23 -7.38
N PHE A 61 23.14 24.52 -7.25
CA PHE A 61 22.67 25.49 -6.26
C PHE A 61 22.50 24.91 -4.84
N SER A 62 22.56 23.59 -4.67
CA SER A 62 22.43 22.89 -3.37
C SER A 62 23.74 22.51 -2.69
N GLU A 63 24.83 22.28 -3.44
CA GLU A 63 26.01 21.54 -2.99
C GLU A 63 26.59 22.02 -1.65
N GLU A 64 26.72 21.10 -0.69
CA GLU A 64 27.40 21.37 0.60
C GLU A 64 28.84 20.86 0.66
N GLU A 65 29.26 19.96 -0.24
CA GLU A 65 30.55 19.25 -0.16
C GLU A 65 31.69 19.85 -1.00
N SER A 66 32.64 20.50 -0.31
CA SER A 66 34.08 20.65 -0.68
C SER A 66 34.49 21.37 -1.99
N GLY A 67 33.64 21.54 -2.99
CA GLY A 67 33.93 22.30 -4.21
C GLY A 67 33.85 23.81 -3.99
N HIS A 68 34.92 24.54 -4.31
CA HIS A 68 34.88 26.00 -4.40
C HIS A 68 34.43 26.41 -5.81
N LEU A 69 33.15 26.74 -5.96
CA LEU A 69 32.66 27.40 -7.18
C LEU A 69 33.24 28.83 -7.22
N PRO A 70 34.01 29.23 -8.25
CA PRO A 70 34.75 30.49 -8.22
C PRO A 70 33.87 31.75 -8.16
N HIS A 71 32.70 31.69 -8.79
CA HIS A 71 31.82 32.86 -9.02
C HIS A 71 30.34 32.63 -8.73
N VAL A 72 29.92 31.39 -8.47
CA VAL A 72 28.49 31.03 -8.33
C VAL A 72 28.11 30.97 -6.85
N GLN A 73 27.21 31.84 -6.42
CA GLN A 73 26.64 31.77 -5.07
C GLN A 73 25.52 30.71 -5.00
N ARG A 74 25.48 29.97 -3.87
CA ARG A 74 24.46 28.95 -3.58
C ARG A 74 23.09 29.57 -3.38
N ASP A 75 22.06 28.89 -3.86
CA ASP A 75 20.65 29.30 -3.73
C ASP A 75 19.74 28.10 -3.52
N ARG A 76 19.45 27.78 -2.24
CA ARG A 76 18.57 26.67 -1.88
C ARG A 76 17.15 26.82 -2.42
N ALA A 77 16.69 28.04 -2.71
CA ALA A 77 15.35 28.27 -3.23
C ALA A 77 15.25 27.92 -4.71
N GLU A 78 16.24 28.36 -5.49
CA GLU A 78 16.37 27.96 -6.89
C GLU A 78 16.60 26.44 -7.00
N ALA A 79 17.40 25.86 -6.10
CA ALA A 79 17.66 24.42 -6.06
C ALA A 79 16.37 23.58 -5.88
N ASP A 80 15.54 23.87 -4.87
CA ASP A 80 14.27 23.16 -4.63
C ASP A 80 13.26 23.40 -5.76
N MET A 81 13.23 24.60 -6.36
CA MET A 81 12.40 24.85 -7.54
C MET A 81 12.77 23.93 -8.69
N TRP A 82 14.06 23.84 -9.04
CA TRP A 82 14.49 22.96 -10.14
C TRP A 82 14.25 21.48 -9.81
N ALA A 83 14.55 21.04 -8.59
CA ALA A 83 14.32 19.68 -8.12
C ALA A 83 12.83 19.29 -8.23
N ARG A 84 11.91 20.12 -7.71
CA ARG A 84 10.46 19.86 -7.79
C ARG A 84 9.93 19.95 -9.20
N SER A 85 10.51 20.79 -10.06
CA SER A 85 10.13 20.87 -11.47
C SER A 85 10.46 19.59 -12.26
N VAL A 86 11.24 18.64 -11.72
CA VAL A 86 11.38 17.31 -12.33
C VAL A 86 10.06 16.53 -12.29
N PHE A 87 9.27 16.69 -11.22
CA PHE A 87 8.07 15.88 -10.95
C PHE A 87 6.77 16.68 -11.10
N ASP A 88 6.76 17.98 -10.80
CA ASP A 88 5.59 18.84 -11.00
C ASP A 88 5.53 19.34 -12.46
N LYS A 89 4.63 18.71 -13.23
CA LYS A 89 4.32 19.07 -14.63
C LYS A 89 3.76 20.49 -14.77
N GLN A 90 2.99 20.96 -13.80
CA GLN A 90 2.42 22.30 -13.84
C GLN A 90 3.50 23.37 -13.59
N LEU A 91 4.35 23.16 -12.60
CA LEU A 91 5.51 24.02 -12.34
C LEU A 91 6.43 24.07 -13.57
N SER A 92 6.70 22.91 -14.18
CA SER A 92 7.46 22.83 -15.44
C SER A 92 6.87 23.69 -16.57
N LEU A 93 5.56 23.64 -16.76
CA LEU A 93 4.88 24.41 -17.81
C LEU A 93 4.83 25.90 -17.47
N ALA A 94 4.73 26.28 -16.20
CA ALA A 94 4.79 27.67 -15.75
C ALA A 94 6.20 28.30 -15.88
N LEU A 95 7.27 27.50 -15.76
CA LEU A 95 8.65 27.96 -15.92
C LEU A 95 9.00 28.29 -17.37
N LYS A 96 8.46 27.53 -18.33
CA LYS A 96 8.76 27.68 -19.77
C LYS A 96 8.55 29.10 -20.33
N PRO A 97 7.37 29.74 -20.20
CA PRO A 97 7.15 31.10 -20.73
C PRO A 97 7.96 32.16 -19.96
N CYS A 98 8.36 31.86 -18.72
CA CYS A 98 9.23 32.70 -17.91
C CYS A 98 10.72 32.56 -18.25
N ALA A 99 11.12 31.72 -19.22
CA ALA A 99 12.52 31.55 -19.61
C ALA A 99 13.30 32.87 -19.85
N PRO A 100 12.76 33.92 -20.52
CA PRO A 100 13.47 35.19 -20.70
C PRO A 100 13.85 35.88 -19.38
N ILE A 101 13.13 35.62 -18.29
CA ILE A 101 13.41 36.14 -16.96
C ILE A 101 14.67 35.48 -16.37
N PHE A 102 14.92 34.21 -16.71
CA PHE A 102 15.95 33.37 -16.08
C PHE A 102 17.27 33.27 -16.88
N ILE A 103 17.25 33.56 -18.18
CA ILE A 103 18.41 33.37 -19.09
C ILE A 103 19.24 34.64 -19.33
N THR A 104 18.96 35.73 -18.61
CA THR A 104 19.67 37.02 -18.76
C THR A 104 20.26 37.48 -17.42
N THR A 105 20.88 36.56 -16.69
CA THR A 105 21.61 36.92 -15.47
C THR A 105 22.99 37.43 -15.84
N ASP A 106 23.25 38.71 -15.60
CA ASP A 106 24.55 39.37 -15.78
C ASP A 106 25.39 39.40 -14.49
N ASP A 107 24.82 38.97 -13.36
CA ASP A 107 25.42 39.01 -12.03
C ASP A 107 25.08 37.73 -11.24
N LEU A 108 26.11 36.94 -10.92
CA LEU A 108 26.01 35.69 -10.15
C LEU A 108 26.11 35.89 -8.62
N SER A 109 26.31 37.13 -8.16
CA SER A 109 26.39 37.50 -6.73
C SER A 109 25.07 38.00 -6.13
N THR A 110 24.05 38.24 -6.95
CA THR A 110 22.69 38.61 -6.52
C THR A 110 21.69 37.45 -6.61
N THR A 111 22.17 36.20 -6.66
CA THR A 111 21.34 34.98 -6.64
C THR A 111 20.75 34.71 -5.26
N HIS A 112 19.78 35.54 -4.90
CA HIS A 112 18.58 35.09 -4.20
C HIS A 112 17.47 35.16 -5.25
N PHE A 113 17.16 34.03 -5.87
CA PHE A 113 16.10 33.83 -6.85
C PHE A 113 14.78 34.44 -6.36
N ILE A 114 14.47 34.25 -5.07
CA ILE A 114 13.30 34.84 -4.42
C ILE A 114 13.38 36.37 -4.41
N ASP A 115 14.52 36.97 -4.07
CA ASP A 115 14.65 38.42 -3.99
C ASP A 115 14.69 39.06 -5.38
N CYS A 116 15.28 38.39 -6.37
CA CYS A 116 15.20 38.79 -7.78
C CYS A 116 13.76 38.71 -8.30
N MET A 117 13.06 37.59 -8.04
CA MET A 117 11.64 37.41 -8.39
C MET A 117 10.76 38.44 -7.68
N THR A 118 10.94 38.65 -6.38
CA THR A 118 10.17 39.60 -5.56
C THR A 118 10.47 41.04 -5.96
N ALA A 119 11.72 41.40 -6.23
CA ALA A 119 12.09 42.73 -6.71
C ALA A 119 11.59 43.00 -8.13
N ARG A 120 11.53 41.99 -9.00
CA ARG A 120 10.88 42.08 -10.32
C ARG A 120 9.35 42.15 -10.18
N MET A 121 8.72 41.38 -9.29
CA MET A 121 7.29 41.54 -8.95
C MET A 121 6.97 42.91 -8.34
N ASN A 122 7.91 43.56 -7.65
CA ASN A 122 7.71 44.90 -7.09
C ASN A 122 7.96 46.04 -8.09
N ARG A 123 8.76 45.82 -9.15
CA ARG A 123 9.00 46.80 -10.24
C ARG A 123 8.04 46.61 -11.41
N ASP A 124 7.91 45.36 -11.83
CA ASP A 124 7.24 44.87 -13.03
C ASP A 124 6.01 44.03 -12.64
N GLY A 125 5.38 44.35 -11.50
CA GLY A 125 4.26 43.61 -10.89
C GLY A 125 2.99 43.47 -11.70
N GLN A 126 3.00 43.95 -12.95
CA GLN A 126 1.97 43.78 -13.95
C GLN A 126 2.20 42.56 -14.86
N GLU A 127 3.35 41.89 -14.78
CA GLU A 127 3.67 40.70 -15.58
C GLU A 127 2.85 39.47 -15.12
N PRO A 128 1.88 38.97 -15.90
CA PRO A 128 0.94 37.98 -15.39
C PRO A 128 1.50 36.56 -15.31
N LEU A 129 2.40 36.20 -16.24
CA LEU A 129 3.08 34.90 -16.25
C LEU A 129 4.00 34.73 -15.03
N LEU A 130 4.69 35.82 -14.65
CA LEU A 130 5.50 35.89 -13.44
C LEU A 130 4.62 35.74 -12.18
N ASN A 131 3.48 36.42 -12.14
CA ASN A 131 2.50 36.28 -11.05
C ASN A 131 1.90 34.87 -10.97
N TYR A 132 1.68 34.17 -12.10
CA TYR A 132 1.23 32.78 -12.09
C TYR A 132 2.29 31.85 -11.46
N LEU A 133 3.55 31.96 -11.91
CA LEU A 133 4.65 31.17 -11.36
C LEU A 133 4.85 31.47 -9.86
N ALA A 134 4.90 32.74 -9.47
CA ALA A 134 5.00 33.14 -8.06
C ALA A 134 3.82 32.59 -7.24
N GLY A 135 2.60 32.63 -7.79
CA GLY A 135 1.41 32.03 -7.21
C GLY A 135 1.56 30.54 -6.90
N LEU A 136 2.15 29.76 -7.81
CA LEU A 136 2.47 28.34 -7.58
C LEU A 136 3.53 28.18 -6.48
N LEU A 137 4.62 28.96 -6.53
CA LEU A 137 5.72 28.85 -5.56
C LEU A 137 5.25 29.19 -4.13
N TYR A 138 4.55 30.32 -3.95
CA TYR A 138 4.01 30.77 -2.67
C TYR A 138 2.93 29.83 -2.11
N SER A 139 1.98 29.39 -2.94
CA SER A 139 0.93 28.48 -2.49
C SER A 139 1.42 27.05 -2.23
N LYS A 140 2.50 26.59 -2.88
CA LYS A 140 3.04 25.22 -2.68
C LYS A 140 4.24 25.14 -1.73
N GLY A 141 4.82 26.28 -1.30
CA GLY A 141 6.02 26.32 -0.46
C GLY A 141 7.24 25.71 -1.16
N ILE A 142 7.54 26.20 -2.36
CA ILE A 142 8.62 25.70 -3.23
C ILE A 142 9.78 26.69 -3.20
N GLY A 143 10.93 26.24 -2.70
CA GLY A 143 12.11 27.06 -2.44
C GLY A 143 12.07 27.85 -1.13
N PHE A 144 10.91 27.95 -0.47
CA PHE A 144 10.73 28.77 0.72
C PHE A 144 9.43 28.40 1.48
N PRO A 145 9.24 28.88 2.74
CA PRO A 145 8.04 28.59 3.52
C PRO A 145 6.74 29.01 2.81
N GLN A 146 5.72 28.18 2.89
CA GLN A 146 4.42 28.44 2.25
C GLN A 146 3.80 29.75 2.75
N ASP A 147 3.42 30.62 1.81
CA ASP A 147 2.64 31.84 2.07
C ASP A 147 1.38 31.79 1.20
N LEU A 148 0.32 31.19 1.73
CA LEU A 148 -0.93 31.01 1.01
C LEU A 148 -1.58 32.35 0.63
N GLN A 149 -1.41 33.39 1.45
CA GLN A 149 -1.99 34.71 1.19
C GLN A 149 -1.34 35.39 -0.02
N ARG A 150 0.00 35.40 -0.11
CA ARG A 150 0.73 35.90 -1.28
C ARG A 150 0.49 35.02 -2.51
N GLY A 151 0.40 33.70 -2.32
CA GLY A 151 0.07 32.75 -3.37
C GLY A 151 -1.27 33.08 -4.03
N ILE A 152 -2.33 33.20 -3.22
CA ILE A 152 -3.67 33.56 -3.69
C ILE A 152 -3.65 34.96 -4.33
N ALA A 153 -3.00 35.96 -3.74
CA ALA A 153 -2.93 37.30 -4.33
C ALA A 153 -2.29 37.30 -5.74
N SER A 154 -1.18 36.59 -5.91
CA SER A 154 -0.46 36.47 -7.19
C SER A 154 -1.26 35.68 -8.22
N LEU A 155 -1.88 34.56 -7.82
CA LEU A 155 -2.77 33.79 -8.68
C LEU A 155 -4.01 34.60 -9.09
N LYS A 156 -4.60 35.40 -8.18
CA LYS A 156 -5.74 36.27 -8.49
C LYS A 156 -5.33 37.28 -9.57
N PHE A 157 -4.20 37.96 -9.43
CA PHE A 157 -3.69 38.87 -10.46
C PHE A 157 -3.51 38.18 -11.84
N ALA A 158 -2.87 37.01 -11.84
CA ALA A 158 -2.65 36.22 -13.05
C ALA A 158 -3.96 35.79 -13.74
N ALA A 159 -4.96 35.38 -12.95
CA ALA A 159 -6.28 35.00 -13.43
C ALA A 159 -7.18 36.20 -13.82
N THR A 160 -6.99 37.38 -13.20
CA THR A 160 -7.80 38.56 -13.51
C THR A 160 -7.27 39.38 -14.67
N GLU A 161 -6.05 39.89 -14.56
CA GLU A 161 -5.45 40.80 -15.53
C GLU A 161 -4.78 40.03 -16.67
N GLY A 162 -4.06 38.95 -16.34
CA GLY A 162 -3.42 38.09 -17.32
C GLY A 162 -4.38 37.17 -18.08
N ARG A 163 -5.59 36.97 -17.56
CA ARG A 163 -6.55 35.96 -18.03
C ARG A 163 -5.93 34.55 -18.17
N ILE A 164 -4.95 34.22 -17.31
CA ILE A 164 -4.31 32.91 -17.31
C ILE A 164 -5.28 31.90 -16.72
N ALA A 165 -5.78 31.01 -17.58
CA ALA A 165 -6.87 30.10 -17.24
C ALA A 165 -6.42 29.07 -16.18
N GLU A 166 -5.16 28.64 -16.23
CA GLU A 166 -4.53 27.74 -15.25
C GLU A 166 -4.44 28.36 -13.85
N ALA A 167 -4.27 29.69 -13.74
CA ALA A 167 -4.27 30.39 -12.46
C ALA A 167 -5.67 30.38 -11.83
N GLY A 168 -6.73 30.52 -12.65
CA GLY A 168 -8.11 30.35 -12.21
C GLY A 168 -8.42 28.91 -11.76
N CYS A 169 -7.91 27.89 -12.47
CA CYS A 169 -8.02 26.50 -12.04
C CYS A 169 -7.33 26.23 -10.70
N GLU A 170 -6.14 26.78 -10.47
CA GLU A 170 -5.45 26.62 -9.18
C GLU A 170 -6.17 27.33 -8.03
N LEU A 171 -6.72 28.53 -8.25
CA LEU A 171 -7.58 29.18 -7.27
C LEU A 171 -8.83 28.35 -6.97
N GLY A 172 -9.49 27.82 -8.00
CA GLY A 172 -10.64 26.93 -7.86
C GLY A 172 -10.32 25.73 -6.95
N ARG A 173 -9.16 25.10 -7.15
CA ARG A 173 -8.65 23.99 -6.33
C ARG A 173 -8.31 24.41 -4.90
N ILE A 174 -7.55 25.49 -4.74
CA ILE A 174 -7.17 26.04 -3.43
C ILE A 174 -8.41 26.33 -2.57
N TYR A 175 -9.42 26.99 -3.15
CA TYR A 175 -10.67 27.26 -2.45
C TYR A 175 -11.53 26.01 -2.21
N SER A 176 -11.48 25.00 -3.08
CA SER A 176 -12.18 23.72 -2.81
C SER A 176 -11.54 22.86 -1.72
N ASP A 177 -10.27 23.09 -1.39
CA ASP A 177 -9.49 22.19 -0.56
C ASP A 177 -9.77 22.36 0.95
N ARG A 178 -10.01 21.22 1.60
CA ARG A 178 -10.30 21.09 3.04
C ARG A 178 -9.09 20.67 3.89
N TYR A 179 -8.01 20.16 3.29
CA TYR A 179 -6.99 19.36 3.99
C TYR A 179 -5.58 19.94 3.90
N LYS A 180 -5.17 20.42 2.73
CA LYS A 180 -3.86 21.01 2.44
C LYS A 180 -3.85 22.53 2.65
N TYR A 181 -4.96 23.19 2.33
CA TYR A 181 -5.14 24.64 2.41
C TYR A 181 -6.20 25.06 3.44
N SER A 182 -7.09 24.14 3.82
CA SER A 182 -8.10 24.34 4.88
C SER A 182 -9.04 25.52 4.66
N LEU A 183 -9.35 25.86 3.39
CA LEU A 183 -10.28 26.93 3.04
C LEU A 183 -11.71 26.39 2.92
N ASN A 184 -11.94 25.40 2.04
CA ASN A 184 -13.25 24.79 1.78
C ASN A 184 -14.35 25.87 1.60
N GLU A 185 -14.19 26.71 0.58
CA GLU A 185 -15.10 27.80 0.16
C GLU A 185 -15.70 27.49 -1.23
N PRO A 186 -16.81 26.72 -1.32
CA PRO A 186 -17.36 26.28 -2.62
C PRO A 186 -17.76 27.42 -3.55
N ALA A 187 -18.23 28.55 -3.01
CA ALA A 187 -18.65 29.70 -3.82
C ALA A 187 -17.48 30.37 -4.56
N GLU A 188 -16.36 30.66 -3.85
CA GLU A 188 -15.13 31.15 -4.48
C GLU A 188 -14.55 30.12 -5.44
N SER A 189 -14.55 28.83 -5.07
CA SER A 189 -14.06 27.76 -5.94
C SER A 189 -14.77 27.75 -7.30
N ILE A 190 -16.10 27.78 -7.31
CA ILE A 190 -16.91 27.83 -8.54
C ILE A 190 -16.72 29.14 -9.30
N HIS A 191 -16.56 30.28 -8.61
CA HIS A 191 -16.23 31.55 -9.25
C HIS A 191 -14.92 31.47 -10.05
N TRP A 192 -13.85 30.93 -9.45
CA TRP A 192 -12.55 30.83 -10.10
C TRP A 192 -12.50 29.79 -11.22
N PHE A 193 -13.20 28.65 -11.09
CA PHE A 193 -13.38 27.72 -12.19
C PHE A 193 -14.21 28.34 -13.34
N HIS A 194 -15.26 29.12 -13.06
CA HIS A 194 -16.02 29.81 -14.10
C HIS A 194 -15.14 30.80 -14.87
N ARG A 195 -14.32 31.58 -14.16
CA ARG A 195 -13.38 32.52 -14.78
C ARG A 195 -12.31 31.80 -15.61
N ALA A 196 -11.82 30.65 -15.15
CA ALA A 196 -10.89 29.82 -15.91
C ALA A 196 -11.53 29.31 -17.22
N PHE A 197 -12.78 28.85 -17.16
CA PHE A 197 -13.54 28.43 -18.35
C PHE A 197 -13.75 29.59 -19.34
N GLU A 198 -14.12 30.79 -18.86
CA GLU A 198 -14.21 32.01 -19.69
C GLU A 198 -12.89 32.45 -20.32
N CYS A 199 -11.76 31.97 -19.79
CA CYS A 199 -10.41 32.17 -20.35
C CYS A 199 -9.94 30.99 -21.22
N GLY A 200 -10.79 29.99 -21.46
CA GLY A 200 -10.52 28.86 -22.35
C GLY A 200 -10.01 27.59 -21.68
N SER A 201 -10.00 27.49 -20.34
CA SER A 201 -9.63 26.24 -19.66
C SER A 201 -10.66 25.15 -19.92
N THR A 202 -10.23 24.11 -20.62
CA THR A 202 -10.99 22.85 -20.78
C THR A 202 -11.05 22.05 -19.48
N GLN A 203 -10.04 22.19 -18.60
CA GLN A 203 -9.99 21.48 -17.32
C GLN A 203 -11.10 21.96 -16.37
N ALA A 204 -11.37 23.27 -16.34
CA ALA A 204 -12.38 23.86 -15.47
C ALA A 204 -13.80 23.37 -15.77
N VAL A 205 -14.07 22.87 -16.98
CA VAL A 205 -15.37 22.30 -17.38
C VAL A 205 -15.76 21.13 -16.48
N VAL A 206 -14.80 20.25 -16.17
CA VAL A 206 -15.02 19.05 -15.34
C VAL A 206 -15.34 19.46 -13.90
N ASP A 207 -14.54 20.38 -13.35
CA ASP A 207 -14.71 20.90 -11.99
C ASP A 207 -16.07 21.64 -11.83
N LEU A 208 -16.50 22.40 -12.85
CA LEU A 208 -17.83 23.04 -12.88
C LEU A 208 -18.98 22.04 -13.01
N ALA A 209 -18.85 21.03 -13.88
CA ALA A 209 -19.85 19.99 -14.06
C ALA A 209 -20.10 19.24 -12.74
N TYR A 210 -19.02 18.81 -12.08
CA TYR A 210 -19.06 18.16 -10.77
C TYR A 210 -19.66 19.08 -9.70
N GLY A 211 -19.19 20.32 -9.61
CA GLY A 211 -19.63 21.26 -8.58
C GLY A 211 -21.12 21.61 -8.63
N PHE A 212 -21.71 21.75 -9.82
CA PHE A 212 -23.16 21.92 -9.96
C PHE A 212 -23.95 20.60 -9.83
N PHE A 213 -23.33 19.44 -10.10
CA PHE A 213 -23.97 18.14 -9.99
C PHE A 213 -24.09 17.69 -8.52
N GLU A 214 -23.02 17.75 -7.73
CA GLU A 214 -23.10 17.43 -6.30
C GLU A 214 -23.80 18.55 -5.52
N GLY A 215 -23.36 19.79 -5.75
CA GLY A 215 -23.80 20.96 -4.99
C GLY A 215 -23.24 21.02 -3.56
N SER A 216 -23.61 22.07 -2.86
CA SER A 216 -23.28 22.36 -1.47
C SER A 216 -24.30 23.35 -0.89
N GLU A 217 -24.19 23.68 0.39
CA GLU A 217 -25.04 24.71 1.02
C GLU A 217 -24.87 26.10 0.37
N GLN A 218 -23.64 26.46 -0.02
CA GLN A 218 -23.34 27.76 -0.65
C GLN A 218 -23.58 27.77 -2.17
N VAL A 219 -23.46 26.61 -2.82
CA VAL A 219 -23.69 26.43 -4.27
C VAL A 219 -24.70 25.29 -4.45
N PRO A 220 -26.01 25.57 -4.43
CA PRO A 220 -27.03 24.54 -4.58
C PRO A 220 -26.88 23.73 -5.86
N LYS A 221 -27.29 22.46 -5.82
CA LYS A 221 -27.33 21.57 -6.98
C LYS A 221 -28.15 22.18 -8.12
N ASP A 222 -27.56 22.27 -9.31
CA ASP A 222 -28.17 22.83 -10.52
C ASP A 222 -27.97 21.83 -11.66
N ASP A 223 -28.92 20.91 -11.81
CA ASP A 223 -28.88 19.85 -12.83
C ASP A 223 -28.81 20.42 -14.27
N VAL A 224 -29.26 21.67 -14.52
CA VAL A 224 -29.24 22.30 -15.85
C VAL A 224 -27.82 22.78 -16.20
N ARG A 225 -27.15 23.48 -15.26
CA ARG A 225 -25.74 23.87 -15.44
C ARG A 225 -24.82 22.66 -15.44
N ALA A 226 -25.06 21.69 -14.56
CA ALA A 226 -24.34 20.43 -14.52
C ALA A 226 -24.40 19.72 -15.88
N LEU A 227 -25.60 19.54 -16.46
CA LEU A 227 -25.74 18.90 -17.77
C LEU A 227 -25.02 19.67 -18.89
N ARG A 228 -25.06 21.01 -18.85
CA ARG A 228 -24.38 21.85 -19.86
C ARG A 228 -22.87 21.62 -19.83
N TYR A 229 -22.22 21.80 -18.67
CA TYR A 229 -20.78 21.59 -18.56
C TYR A 229 -20.38 20.12 -18.74
N ALA A 230 -21.20 19.18 -18.28
CA ALA A 230 -20.94 17.75 -18.46
C ALA A 230 -20.99 17.33 -19.94
N LYS A 231 -21.81 17.97 -20.79
CA LYS A 231 -21.77 17.74 -22.25
C LYS A 231 -20.45 18.22 -22.85
N ASP A 232 -19.98 19.40 -22.48
CA ASP A 232 -18.68 19.92 -22.93
C ASP A 232 -17.52 19.03 -22.44
N GLY A 233 -17.56 18.58 -21.18
CA GLY A 233 -16.57 17.67 -20.60
C GLY A 233 -16.60 16.26 -21.22
N ALA A 234 -17.78 15.76 -21.60
CA ALA A 234 -17.90 14.48 -22.29
C ALA A 234 -17.28 14.51 -23.70
N LEU A 235 -17.26 15.67 -24.39
CA LEU A 235 -16.52 15.86 -25.65
C LEU A 235 -15.00 15.84 -25.45
N LEU A 236 -14.51 16.16 -24.25
CA LEU A 236 -13.11 16.00 -23.85
C LEU A 236 -12.78 14.55 -23.41
N ASN A 237 -13.74 13.63 -23.57
CA ASN A 237 -13.69 12.25 -23.11
C ASN A 237 -13.58 12.08 -21.58
N ASP A 238 -13.97 13.08 -20.78
CA ASP A 238 -13.95 12.94 -19.32
C ASP A 238 -15.02 11.94 -18.83
N LYS A 239 -14.59 10.91 -18.11
CA LYS A 239 -15.46 9.83 -17.64
C LYS A 239 -16.52 10.28 -16.62
N TYR A 240 -16.21 11.28 -15.80
CA TYR A 240 -17.13 11.77 -14.78
C TYR A 240 -18.25 12.62 -15.42
N CYS A 241 -17.89 13.45 -16.39
CA CYS A 241 -18.82 14.21 -17.22
C CYS A 241 -19.72 13.28 -18.05
N GLN A 242 -19.16 12.24 -18.68
CA GLN A 242 -19.94 11.20 -19.35
C GLN A 242 -20.96 10.54 -18.42
N TYR A 243 -20.56 10.17 -17.20
CA TYR A 243 -21.51 9.67 -16.19
C TYR A 243 -22.61 10.67 -15.85
N ILE A 244 -22.29 11.94 -15.58
CA ILE A 244 -23.27 12.98 -15.26
C ILE A 244 -24.31 13.13 -16.38
N VAL A 245 -23.87 13.16 -17.65
CA VAL A 245 -24.80 13.19 -18.80
C VAL A 245 -25.69 11.96 -18.80
N GLY A 246 -25.13 10.75 -18.68
CA GLY A 246 -25.90 9.50 -18.67
C GLY A 246 -26.94 9.47 -17.54
N HIS A 247 -26.53 9.80 -16.32
CA HIS A 247 -27.39 9.83 -15.14
C HIS A 247 -28.57 10.81 -15.30
N LEU A 248 -28.30 12.04 -15.74
CA LEU A 248 -29.35 13.06 -15.91
C LEU A 248 -30.35 12.69 -17.03
N TYR A 249 -29.89 12.02 -18.09
CA TYR A 249 -30.76 11.44 -19.13
C TYR A 249 -31.61 10.26 -18.59
N LEU A 250 -31.10 9.40 -17.70
CA LEU A 250 -31.89 8.35 -17.04
C LEU A 250 -32.99 8.91 -16.13
N LYS A 251 -32.68 9.97 -15.38
CA LYS A 251 -33.65 10.57 -14.44
C LYS A 251 -34.61 11.56 -15.12
N GLY A 252 -34.24 12.13 -16.27
CA GLY A 252 -35.00 13.19 -16.95
C GLY A 252 -34.87 14.52 -16.21
N LYS A 253 -33.62 14.96 -16.01
CA LYS A 253 -33.23 16.15 -15.26
C LYS A 253 -32.37 17.08 -16.12
N GLY A 254 -32.22 18.34 -15.69
CA GLY A 254 -31.46 19.35 -16.45
C GLY A 254 -32.18 19.76 -17.75
N ASP A 255 -33.49 19.99 -17.67
CA ASP A 255 -34.41 20.29 -18.80
C ASP A 255 -34.46 19.22 -19.92
N GLN A 256 -33.91 18.02 -19.66
CA GLN A 256 -33.89 16.89 -20.58
C GLN A 256 -35.01 15.90 -20.29
N THR A 257 -35.70 15.40 -21.34
CA THR A 257 -36.66 14.30 -21.22
C THR A 257 -35.93 12.97 -20.97
N LYS A 258 -36.56 12.06 -20.20
CA LYS A 258 -36.03 10.72 -19.95
C LYS A 258 -35.75 9.97 -21.26
N ASP A 259 -34.51 9.57 -21.47
CA ASP A 259 -34.09 8.73 -22.59
C ASP A 259 -32.97 7.80 -22.13
N ALA A 260 -33.32 6.53 -21.93
CA ALA A 260 -32.38 5.50 -21.50
C ALA A 260 -31.47 5.04 -22.63
N GLN A 261 -31.91 5.16 -23.88
CA GLN A 261 -31.15 4.75 -25.05
C GLN A 261 -30.01 5.72 -25.36
N GLU A 262 -30.18 7.02 -25.10
CA GLU A 262 -29.08 7.98 -25.06
C GLU A 262 -28.24 7.80 -23.80
N ALA A 263 -28.86 7.69 -22.62
CA ALA A 263 -28.11 7.56 -21.37
C ALA A 263 -27.08 6.43 -21.38
N VAL A 264 -27.46 5.23 -21.85
CA VAL A 264 -26.57 4.07 -21.90
C VAL A 264 -25.35 4.30 -22.80
N LYS A 265 -25.42 5.16 -23.84
CA LYS A 265 -24.22 5.50 -24.64
C LYS A 265 -23.17 6.22 -23.81
N TYR A 266 -23.60 7.17 -22.99
CA TYR A 266 -22.71 7.95 -22.12
C TYR A 266 -22.22 7.13 -20.92
N LEU A 267 -23.10 6.30 -20.33
CA LEU A 267 -22.71 5.37 -19.27
C LEU A 267 -21.70 4.35 -19.76
N ASN A 268 -21.89 3.76 -20.94
CA ASN A 268 -20.96 2.81 -21.54
C ASN A 268 -19.58 3.42 -21.84
N ALA A 269 -19.55 4.67 -22.34
CA ALA A 269 -18.31 5.41 -22.54
C ALA A 269 -17.56 5.68 -21.22
N SER A 270 -18.30 6.02 -20.16
CA SER A 270 -17.74 6.23 -18.81
C SER A 270 -17.24 4.93 -18.16
N ALA A 271 -18.05 3.86 -18.26
CA ALA A 271 -17.74 2.52 -17.75
C ALA A 271 -16.50 1.92 -18.42
N SER A 272 -16.36 2.12 -19.74
CA SER A 272 -15.17 1.71 -20.52
C SER A 272 -13.86 2.38 -20.05
N GLN A 273 -13.96 3.47 -19.29
CA GLN A 273 -12.83 4.15 -18.63
C GLN A 273 -12.68 3.78 -17.14
N GLY A 274 -13.28 2.66 -16.73
CA GLY A 274 -13.23 2.12 -15.36
C GLY A 274 -14.03 2.95 -14.35
N PHE A 275 -15.12 3.60 -14.76
CA PHE A 275 -16.01 4.30 -13.82
C PHE A 275 -17.13 3.38 -13.31
N ALA A 276 -16.93 2.81 -12.12
CA ALA A 276 -17.79 1.76 -11.56
C ALA A 276 -19.28 2.15 -11.51
N VAL A 277 -19.61 3.35 -11.03
CA VAL A 277 -21.01 3.80 -10.87
C VAL A 277 -21.76 3.86 -12.20
N ALA A 278 -21.07 4.21 -13.30
CA ALA A 278 -21.69 4.19 -14.63
C ALA A 278 -22.00 2.76 -15.10
N LEU A 279 -21.11 1.81 -14.80
CA LEU A 279 -21.32 0.39 -15.12
C LEU A 279 -22.45 -0.22 -14.30
N GLU A 280 -22.62 0.19 -13.04
CA GLU A 280 -23.76 -0.22 -12.20
C GLU A 280 -25.10 0.32 -12.72
N GLU A 281 -25.18 1.60 -13.12
CA GLU A 281 -26.39 2.16 -13.72
C GLU A 281 -26.69 1.56 -15.11
N GLU A 282 -25.68 1.33 -15.96
CA GLU A 282 -25.84 0.64 -17.26
C GLU A 282 -26.37 -0.80 -17.06
N THR A 283 -25.73 -1.56 -16.18
CA THR A 283 -26.15 -2.92 -15.81
C THR A 283 -27.58 -2.93 -15.28
N SER A 284 -27.95 -1.97 -14.43
CA SER A 284 -29.31 -1.82 -13.90
C SER A 284 -30.35 -1.59 -15.00
N VAL A 285 -30.04 -0.74 -15.99
CA VAL A 285 -30.92 -0.48 -17.13
C VAL A 285 -31.19 -1.75 -17.94
N TYR A 286 -30.18 -2.57 -18.18
CA TYR A 286 -30.37 -3.85 -18.88
C TYR A 286 -31.01 -4.94 -18.01
N MET A 287 -30.73 -4.97 -16.70
CA MET A 287 -31.30 -5.94 -15.75
C MET A 287 -32.82 -5.82 -15.59
N TYR A 288 -33.36 -4.61 -15.60
CA TYR A 288 -34.78 -4.35 -15.30
C TYR A 288 -35.56 -3.74 -16.47
N GLY A 289 -34.87 -3.19 -17.47
CA GLY A 289 -35.46 -2.30 -18.47
C GLY A 289 -35.72 -0.91 -17.87
N HIS A 290 -35.54 0.14 -18.69
CA HIS A 290 -35.83 1.52 -18.27
C HIS A 290 -36.31 2.34 -19.46
N GLY A 291 -37.52 2.91 -19.36
CA GLY A 291 -38.08 3.78 -20.39
C GLY A 291 -38.15 3.14 -21.78
N ASN A 292 -37.34 3.64 -22.72
CA ASN A 292 -37.24 3.15 -24.10
C ASN A 292 -36.28 1.96 -24.29
N VAL A 293 -35.51 1.57 -23.26
CA VAL A 293 -34.66 0.37 -23.28
C VAL A 293 -35.40 -0.78 -22.58
N LYS A 294 -35.57 -1.89 -23.29
CA LYS A 294 -36.15 -3.12 -22.73
C LYS A 294 -35.11 -3.89 -21.91
N GLN A 295 -35.59 -4.70 -20.96
CA GLN A 295 -34.80 -5.68 -20.25
C GLN A 295 -34.06 -6.61 -21.22
N ASP A 296 -32.77 -6.83 -20.99
CA ASP A 296 -31.86 -7.62 -21.83
C ASP A 296 -30.77 -8.24 -20.95
N TYR A 297 -31.03 -9.44 -20.42
CA TYR A 297 -30.09 -10.15 -19.55
C TYR A 297 -28.76 -10.51 -20.25
N GLY A 298 -28.76 -10.66 -21.58
CA GLY A 298 -27.54 -10.94 -22.33
C GLY A 298 -26.57 -9.75 -22.31
N LYS A 299 -27.09 -8.53 -22.44
CA LYS A 299 -26.29 -7.31 -22.28
C LYS A 299 -25.89 -7.06 -20.83
N ALA A 300 -26.81 -7.24 -19.88
CA ALA A 300 -26.48 -7.12 -18.45
C ALA A 300 -25.34 -8.07 -18.04
N PHE A 301 -25.38 -9.33 -18.50
CA PHE A 301 -24.30 -10.29 -18.29
C PHE A 301 -22.98 -9.81 -18.90
N ALA A 302 -23.00 -9.29 -20.14
CA ALA A 302 -21.80 -8.74 -20.78
C ALA A 302 -21.19 -7.56 -20.00
N CYS A 303 -22.02 -6.63 -19.51
CA CYS A 303 -21.60 -5.52 -18.64
C CYS A 303 -20.95 -6.04 -17.34
N CYS A 304 -21.60 -6.97 -16.62
CA CYS A 304 -21.02 -7.55 -15.41
C CYS A 304 -19.72 -8.33 -15.67
N MET A 305 -19.60 -9.04 -16.80
CA MET A 305 -18.37 -9.78 -17.11
C MET A 305 -17.18 -8.84 -17.36
N GLN A 306 -17.42 -7.62 -17.86
CA GLN A 306 -16.38 -6.58 -17.97
C GLN A 306 -15.89 -6.10 -16.59
N SER A 307 -16.72 -6.17 -15.55
CA SER A 307 -16.39 -5.70 -14.20
C SER A 307 -15.53 -6.66 -13.37
N ILE A 308 -15.23 -7.87 -13.86
CA ILE A 308 -14.52 -8.89 -13.08
C ILE A 308 -13.11 -8.41 -12.71
N ALA A 309 -12.39 -7.81 -13.66
CA ALA A 309 -11.04 -7.27 -13.43
C ALA A 309 -11.02 -6.08 -12.46
N THR A 310 -12.16 -5.39 -12.28
CA THR A 310 -12.31 -4.24 -11.37
C THR A 310 -13.08 -4.59 -10.09
N ASN A 311 -13.39 -5.88 -9.87
CA ASN A 311 -14.01 -6.44 -8.67
C ASN A 311 -15.28 -5.69 -8.17
N ILE A 312 -16.18 -5.24 -9.06
CA ILE A 312 -17.35 -4.43 -8.62
C ILE A 312 -18.42 -5.32 -7.95
N PRO A 313 -18.76 -5.10 -6.66
CA PRO A 313 -19.60 -6.01 -5.88
C PRO A 313 -21.05 -6.05 -6.36
N PHE A 314 -21.61 -4.92 -6.79
CA PHE A 314 -22.94 -4.86 -7.40
C PHE A 314 -23.03 -5.80 -8.61
N CYS A 315 -22.04 -5.75 -9.50
CA CYS A 315 -22.03 -6.53 -10.74
C CYS A 315 -21.83 -8.03 -10.46
N GLN A 316 -20.99 -8.37 -9.49
CA GLN A 316 -20.85 -9.76 -9.00
C GLN A 316 -22.17 -10.29 -8.43
N ALA A 317 -22.86 -9.52 -7.58
CA ALA A 317 -24.17 -9.94 -7.07
C ALA A 317 -25.21 -10.14 -8.20
N ARG A 318 -25.18 -9.31 -9.25
CA ARG A 318 -26.05 -9.52 -10.44
C ARG A 318 -25.68 -10.75 -11.25
N LEU A 319 -24.40 -11.12 -11.35
CA LEU A 319 -23.99 -12.43 -11.91
C LEU A 319 -24.54 -13.58 -11.05
N GLY A 320 -24.47 -13.45 -9.72
CA GLY A 320 -25.13 -14.35 -8.79
C GLY A 320 -26.62 -14.53 -9.10
N ASP A 321 -27.35 -13.42 -9.26
CA ASP A 321 -28.77 -13.42 -9.62
C ASP A 321 -29.04 -14.12 -10.96
N MET A 322 -28.19 -13.88 -11.97
CA MET A 322 -28.32 -14.49 -13.29
C MET A 322 -28.15 -16.00 -13.24
N TYR A 323 -27.07 -16.49 -12.59
CA TYR A 323 -26.81 -17.92 -12.44
C TYR A 323 -27.82 -18.62 -11.53
N ARG A 324 -28.32 -17.94 -10.48
CA ARG A 324 -29.34 -18.49 -9.58
C ARG A 324 -30.70 -18.65 -10.25
N ASN A 325 -31.13 -17.69 -11.07
CA ASN A 325 -32.48 -17.63 -11.65
C ASN A 325 -32.56 -18.00 -13.14
N ALA A 326 -31.46 -18.44 -13.76
CA ALA A 326 -31.35 -18.70 -15.20
C ALA A 326 -31.66 -17.49 -16.10
N TRP A 327 -31.28 -16.28 -15.67
CA TRP A 327 -31.52 -15.06 -16.44
C TRP A 327 -30.41 -14.84 -17.47
N GLY A 328 -30.67 -15.21 -18.72
CA GLY A 328 -29.71 -15.08 -19.84
C GLY A 328 -28.60 -16.14 -19.85
N VAL A 329 -28.48 -16.94 -18.80
CA VAL A 329 -27.52 -18.04 -18.64
C VAL A 329 -28.21 -19.32 -18.17
N THR A 330 -27.53 -20.46 -18.26
CA THR A 330 -27.99 -21.71 -17.64
C THR A 330 -27.89 -21.62 -16.12
N GLN A 331 -28.84 -22.19 -15.39
CA GLN A 331 -28.82 -22.20 -13.92
C GLN A 331 -27.58 -22.93 -13.38
N ASP A 332 -26.88 -22.31 -12.43
CA ASP A 332 -25.68 -22.85 -11.80
C ASP A 332 -25.57 -22.31 -10.37
N PHE A 333 -26.05 -23.08 -9.39
CA PHE A 333 -26.04 -22.66 -7.99
C PHE A 333 -24.64 -22.56 -7.39
N HIS A 334 -23.66 -23.31 -7.89
CA HIS A 334 -22.28 -23.19 -7.38
C HIS A 334 -21.65 -21.87 -7.81
N LYS A 335 -21.78 -21.49 -9.09
CA LYS A 335 -21.34 -20.16 -9.55
C LYS A 335 -22.12 -19.03 -8.89
N ALA A 336 -23.43 -19.20 -8.68
CA ALA A 336 -24.21 -18.20 -7.94
C ALA A 336 -23.62 -17.98 -6.54
N PHE A 337 -23.28 -19.06 -5.83
CA PHE A 337 -22.63 -18.98 -4.51
C PHE A 337 -21.28 -18.25 -4.58
N GLU A 338 -20.39 -18.63 -5.50
CA GLU A 338 -19.09 -17.98 -5.70
C GLU A 338 -19.23 -16.47 -5.96
N TYR A 339 -20.13 -16.05 -6.85
CA TYR A 339 -20.33 -14.64 -7.16
C TYR A 339 -20.96 -13.86 -6.00
N TYR A 340 -21.91 -14.43 -5.26
CA TYR A 340 -22.42 -13.80 -4.04
C TYR A 340 -21.36 -13.73 -2.93
N GLN A 341 -20.53 -14.78 -2.77
CA GLN A 341 -19.43 -14.78 -1.80
C GLN A 341 -18.43 -13.67 -2.10
N ASN A 342 -17.99 -13.55 -3.35
CA ASN A 342 -17.07 -12.49 -3.77
C ASN A 342 -17.65 -11.08 -3.52
N ALA A 343 -18.95 -10.86 -3.76
CA ALA A 343 -19.62 -9.58 -3.48
C ALA A 343 -19.87 -9.33 -1.97
N ALA A 344 -20.05 -10.39 -1.18
CA ALA A 344 -20.32 -10.35 0.25
C ALA A 344 -19.05 -10.14 1.10
N SER A 345 -17.90 -10.57 0.60
CA SER A 345 -16.61 -10.62 1.31
C SER A 345 -15.64 -9.50 0.92
N GLN A 346 -16.09 -8.44 0.24
CA GLN A 346 -15.24 -7.27 -0.04
C GLN A 346 -15.05 -6.41 1.21
N SER A 347 -13.81 -6.01 1.51
CA SER A 347 -13.46 -5.33 2.77
C SER A 347 -13.90 -3.86 2.85
N ASP A 348 -13.98 -3.14 1.72
CA ASP A 348 -14.34 -1.70 1.70
C ASP A 348 -15.85 -1.43 1.55
N THR A 349 -16.55 -2.19 0.69
CA THR A 349 -18.00 -2.03 0.44
C THR A 349 -18.69 -3.40 0.36
N PRO A 350 -18.71 -4.17 1.47
CA PRO A 350 -19.42 -5.45 1.53
C PRO A 350 -20.88 -5.26 1.12
N TYR A 351 -21.37 -6.03 0.14
CA TYR A 351 -22.70 -5.80 -0.42
C TYR A 351 -23.76 -6.54 0.41
N PRO A 352 -24.62 -5.85 1.20
CA PRO A 352 -25.51 -6.52 2.15
C PRO A 352 -26.56 -7.38 1.47
N TYR A 353 -26.90 -7.04 0.22
CA TYR A 353 -27.74 -7.85 -0.66
C TYR A 353 -27.09 -9.22 -0.94
N ALA A 354 -25.79 -9.28 -1.24
CA ALA A 354 -25.10 -10.54 -1.53
C ALA A 354 -25.02 -11.43 -0.28
N GLN A 355 -24.77 -10.84 0.89
CA GLN A 355 -24.81 -11.55 2.18
C GLN A 355 -26.21 -12.10 2.48
N HIS A 356 -27.27 -11.33 2.21
CA HIS A 356 -28.64 -11.83 2.26
C HIS A 356 -28.89 -13.00 1.29
N MET A 357 -28.35 -12.93 0.06
CA MET A 357 -28.47 -14.02 -0.91
C MET A 357 -27.74 -15.30 -0.47
N LEU A 358 -26.57 -15.19 0.18
CA LEU A 358 -25.91 -16.36 0.81
C LEU A 358 -26.79 -16.98 1.90
N GLY A 359 -27.44 -16.15 2.74
CA GLY A 359 -28.42 -16.60 3.72
C GLY A 359 -29.59 -17.36 3.09
N GLU A 360 -30.14 -16.86 1.97
CA GLU A 360 -31.19 -17.55 1.21
C GLU A 360 -30.71 -18.90 0.65
N MET A 361 -29.45 -19.00 0.19
CA MET A 361 -28.91 -20.25 -0.35
C MET A 361 -28.72 -21.32 0.72
N PHE A 362 -28.21 -20.97 1.91
CA PHE A 362 -28.16 -21.87 3.06
C PHE A 362 -29.56 -22.23 3.60
N LEU A 363 -30.54 -21.32 3.54
CA LEU A 363 -31.93 -21.58 3.96
C LEU A 363 -32.64 -22.62 3.08
N HIS A 364 -32.37 -22.61 1.77
CA HIS A 364 -33.02 -23.49 0.80
C HIS A 364 -32.19 -24.73 0.41
N GLY A 365 -30.87 -24.71 0.64
CA GLY A 365 -29.95 -25.77 0.21
C GLY A 365 -29.56 -25.65 -1.27
N GLU A 366 -29.44 -24.43 -1.78
CA GLU A 366 -29.12 -24.13 -3.17
C GLU A 366 -27.60 -24.09 -3.37
N GLY A 367 -27.01 -25.12 -3.99
CA GLY A 367 -25.55 -25.21 -4.21
C GLY A 367 -24.71 -25.48 -2.96
N VAL A 368 -25.33 -25.44 -1.77
CA VAL A 368 -24.73 -25.76 -0.46
C VAL A 368 -25.69 -26.63 0.36
N PRO A 369 -25.21 -27.41 1.36
CA PRO A 369 -26.10 -28.08 2.29
C PRO A 369 -27.01 -27.08 3.02
N LYS A 370 -28.26 -27.46 3.25
CA LYS A 370 -29.21 -26.63 4.00
C LYS A 370 -28.79 -26.51 5.46
N ASP A 371 -28.56 -25.29 5.92
CA ASP A 371 -28.18 -24.98 7.30
C ASP A 371 -28.91 -23.72 7.78
N LEU A 372 -29.78 -23.87 8.79
CA LEU A 372 -30.58 -22.78 9.35
C LEU A 372 -29.75 -21.84 10.24
N ALA A 373 -28.70 -22.34 10.90
CA ALA A 373 -27.86 -21.51 11.76
C ALA A 373 -26.96 -20.61 10.91
N VAL A 374 -26.27 -21.20 9.93
CA VAL A 374 -25.42 -20.43 8.99
C VAL A 374 -26.25 -19.45 8.15
N ALA A 375 -27.47 -19.82 7.74
CA ALA A 375 -28.38 -18.88 7.08
C ALA A 375 -28.71 -17.66 7.98
N LYS A 376 -29.00 -17.91 9.26
CA LYS A 376 -29.30 -16.88 10.26
C LYS A 376 -28.12 -15.94 10.51
N GLU A 377 -26.90 -16.47 10.58
CA GLU A 377 -25.66 -15.68 10.69
C GLU A 377 -25.48 -14.74 9.49
N TRP A 378 -25.62 -15.24 8.26
CA TRP A 378 -25.55 -14.40 7.05
C TRP A 378 -26.63 -13.31 7.01
N PHE A 379 -27.86 -13.62 7.42
CA PHE A 379 -28.90 -12.61 7.57
C PHE A 379 -28.57 -11.58 8.66
N GLN A 380 -27.98 -11.97 9.79
CA GLN A 380 -27.55 -11.05 10.85
C GLN A 380 -26.45 -10.10 10.37
N ILE A 381 -25.46 -10.59 9.61
CA ILE A 381 -24.39 -9.77 9.01
C ILE A 381 -24.99 -8.70 8.10
N ALA A 382 -25.87 -9.10 7.17
CA ALA A 382 -26.57 -8.18 6.26
C ALA A 382 -27.49 -7.19 7.00
N SER A 383 -28.20 -7.65 8.03
CA SER A 383 -29.08 -6.82 8.85
C SER A 383 -28.31 -5.76 9.65
N THR A 384 -27.13 -6.09 10.16
CA THR A 384 -26.27 -5.15 10.90
C THR A 384 -25.78 -4.00 10.01
N GLN A 385 -25.69 -4.22 8.70
CA GLN A 385 -25.42 -3.21 7.68
C GLN A 385 -26.68 -2.52 7.14
N GLY A 386 -27.83 -2.68 7.80
CA GLY A 386 -29.09 -2.00 7.46
C GLY A 386 -29.92 -2.65 6.34
N TYR A 387 -29.64 -3.90 5.96
CA TYR A 387 -30.46 -4.60 4.95
C TYR A 387 -31.73 -5.20 5.56
N GLU A 388 -32.77 -4.36 5.65
CA GLU A 388 -34.08 -4.67 6.26
C GLU A 388 -34.68 -6.05 5.91
N PRO A 389 -34.67 -6.55 4.65
CA PRO A 389 -35.25 -7.86 4.31
C PRO A 389 -34.64 -9.04 5.10
N SER A 390 -33.40 -8.92 5.58
CA SER A 390 -32.77 -9.94 6.43
C SER A 390 -33.43 -10.05 7.81
N GLN A 391 -33.93 -8.95 8.39
CA GLN A 391 -34.60 -9.00 9.70
C GLN A 391 -35.84 -9.91 9.67
N THR A 392 -36.62 -9.82 8.60
CA THR A 392 -37.81 -10.68 8.41
C THR A 392 -37.42 -12.16 8.28
N LYS A 393 -36.27 -12.47 7.68
CA LYS A 393 -35.78 -13.85 7.55
C LYS A 393 -35.26 -14.42 8.88
N ILE A 394 -34.58 -13.61 9.70
CA ILE A 394 -34.16 -14.00 11.06
C ILE A 394 -35.39 -14.39 11.90
N GLN A 395 -36.44 -13.55 11.91
CA GLN A 395 -37.69 -13.82 12.63
C GLN A 395 -38.38 -15.12 12.15
N GLN A 396 -38.33 -15.43 10.86
CA GLN A 396 -38.86 -16.69 10.32
C GLN A 396 -38.08 -17.90 10.83
N ILE A 397 -36.75 -17.80 10.95
CA ILE A 397 -35.90 -18.87 11.50
C ILE A 397 -36.14 -19.04 13.01
N ASP A 398 -36.21 -17.95 13.79
CA ASP A 398 -36.52 -17.98 15.22
C ASP A 398 -37.83 -18.72 15.52
N LEU A 399 -38.87 -18.49 14.70
CA LEU A 399 -40.16 -19.18 14.81
C LEU A 399 -40.06 -20.68 14.48
N ILE A 400 -39.20 -21.08 13.54
CA ILE A 400 -38.96 -22.50 13.21
C ILE A 400 -38.21 -23.19 14.36
N GLU A 401 -37.19 -22.54 14.91
CA GLU A 401 -36.39 -23.06 16.03
C GLU A 401 -37.23 -23.23 17.30
N ALA A 402 -38.04 -22.23 17.66
CA ALA A 402 -38.93 -22.28 18.82
C ALA A 402 -39.97 -23.43 18.71
N ASN A 403 -40.58 -23.61 17.54
CA ASN A 403 -41.51 -24.71 17.29
C ASN A 403 -40.84 -26.09 17.33
N THR A 404 -39.56 -26.18 16.94
CA THR A 404 -38.78 -27.43 16.97
C THR A 404 -38.33 -27.79 18.39
N ALA A 405 -37.98 -26.79 19.21
CA ALA A 405 -37.60 -26.97 20.61
C ALA A 405 -38.74 -27.55 21.47
N LEU A 406 -39.99 -27.17 21.18
CA LEU A 406 -41.20 -27.66 21.86
C LEU A 406 -41.53 -29.14 21.60
N GLN A 407 -40.83 -29.82 20.68
CA GLN A 407 -41.13 -31.21 20.27
C GLN A 407 -40.17 -32.29 20.82
N LYS A 408 -39.14 -31.92 21.60
CA LYS A 408 -38.20 -32.91 22.19
C LYS A 408 -38.63 -33.36 23.59
N PRO A 409 -38.87 -34.67 23.82
CA PRO A 409 -39.12 -35.19 25.18
C PRO A 409 -37.83 -35.23 26.01
N MET A 410 -37.93 -34.86 27.28
CA MET A 410 -36.80 -34.68 28.19
C MET A 410 -36.55 -35.94 29.03
N THR A 411 -35.44 -36.63 28.77
CA THR A 411 -35.01 -37.82 29.54
C THR A 411 -33.77 -37.49 30.39
N LEU A 412 -33.86 -37.71 31.70
CA LEU A 412 -32.75 -37.58 32.64
C LEU A 412 -31.87 -38.85 32.65
N MET A 413 -30.54 -38.69 32.61
CA MET A 413 -29.60 -39.74 33.00
C MET A 413 -28.38 -39.20 33.77
N SER A 414 -27.84 -40.06 34.62
CA SER A 414 -26.79 -39.82 35.63
C SER A 414 -25.38 -40.07 35.09
N PRO A 415 -24.31 -39.57 35.77
CA PRO A 415 -22.95 -39.67 35.27
C PRO A 415 -22.25 -40.98 35.68
N SER A 416 -22.03 -41.88 34.72
CA SER A 416 -20.85 -42.77 34.65
C SER A 416 -20.96 -43.72 33.45
N GLU A 417 -20.00 -43.65 32.51
CA GLU A 417 -19.35 -44.84 31.94
C GLU A 417 -18.08 -44.45 31.17
N PHE A 418 -17.16 -45.43 31.04
CA PHE A 418 -15.75 -45.24 30.68
C PHE A 418 -15.42 -46.21 29.53
N LEU A 419 -14.55 -45.80 28.59
CA LEU A 419 -13.86 -46.63 27.57
C LEU A 419 -14.70 -47.37 26.51
N LEU A 420 -14.39 -47.14 25.23
CA LEU A 420 -13.68 -48.08 24.34
C LEU A 420 -13.73 -47.63 22.85
N THR A 421 -12.58 -47.66 22.17
CA THR A 421 -12.48 -47.70 20.69
C THR A 421 -12.27 -49.15 20.23
N PRO A 422 -12.64 -49.52 18.98
CA PRO A 422 -11.59 -49.66 17.95
C PRO A 422 -11.99 -49.46 16.46
N PHE A 423 -10.96 -49.47 15.61
CA PHE A 423 -10.88 -49.40 14.14
C PHE A 423 -11.72 -50.40 13.30
N ASN A 424 -12.15 -49.99 12.08
CA ASN A 424 -11.71 -50.46 10.73
C ASN A 424 -12.68 -49.96 9.63
N SER A 425 -12.28 -49.26 8.55
CA SER A 425 -11.43 -49.60 7.37
C SER A 425 -12.13 -50.37 6.22
N LYS A 426 -12.13 -49.78 5.00
CA LYS A 426 -11.79 -50.41 3.70
C LYS A 426 -11.76 -49.40 2.53
N SER A 427 -11.03 -49.77 1.46
CA SER A 427 -10.39 -48.89 0.44
C SER A 427 -10.69 -49.31 -1.03
N VAL A 428 -9.87 -48.81 -2.00
CA VAL A 428 -9.72 -49.17 -3.47
C VAL A 428 -10.59 -48.32 -4.44
N ILE A 429 -10.17 -47.73 -5.58
CA ILE A 429 -8.89 -47.34 -6.28
C ILE A 429 -9.25 -46.19 -7.29
N VAL A 430 -8.52 -45.07 -7.53
CA VAL A 430 -7.23 -44.73 -8.22
C VAL A 430 -7.21 -44.73 -9.77
N GLU A 431 -6.95 -43.54 -10.35
CA GLU A 431 -6.16 -43.16 -11.57
C GLU A 431 -6.42 -41.64 -11.78
N ASP A 432 -5.66 -40.68 -11.23
CA ASP A 432 -4.24 -40.25 -11.34
C ASP A 432 -3.86 -39.49 -12.64
N THR A 433 -3.71 -38.16 -12.52
CA THR A 433 -2.48 -37.42 -12.93
C THR A 433 -2.35 -36.09 -12.17
N HIS A 434 -1.57 -36.11 -11.09
CA HIS A 434 -0.76 -35.02 -10.52
C HIS A 434 -1.29 -33.57 -10.42
N ALA A 435 -1.84 -33.23 -9.24
CA ALA A 435 -1.25 -32.23 -8.34
C ALA A 435 -1.88 -32.37 -6.94
N GLU A 436 -1.09 -32.61 -5.89
CA GLU A 436 -1.61 -32.54 -4.51
C GLU A 436 -1.89 -31.08 -4.13
N PRO A 437 -3.02 -30.76 -3.47
CA PRO A 437 -3.29 -29.41 -2.99
C PRO A 437 -2.30 -29.03 -1.88
N LYS A 438 -1.58 -27.92 -2.07
CA LYS A 438 -0.45 -27.50 -1.21
C LYS A 438 -0.78 -27.24 0.27
N PHE A 439 -2.05 -27.09 0.64
CA PHE A 439 -2.48 -26.74 1.99
C PHE A 439 -3.71 -27.54 2.44
N VAL A 440 -3.72 -27.99 3.70
CA VAL A 440 -4.88 -28.67 4.31
C VAL A 440 -5.91 -27.63 4.76
N VAL A 441 -6.96 -27.47 3.94
CA VAL A 441 -7.96 -26.38 3.98
C VAL A 441 -8.58 -26.09 5.35
N ASN A 442 -8.65 -27.07 6.26
CA ASN A 442 -9.38 -26.94 7.53
C ASN A 442 -8.61 -26.23 8.67
N GLN A 443 -7.31 -25.96 8.53
CA GLN A 443 -6.48 -25.36 9.61
C GLN A 443 -6.30 -23.84 9.51
N PHE A 444 -7.01 -23.21 8.57
CA PHE A 444 -6.72 -21.87 8.08
C PHE A 444 -7.95 -20.96 8.07
N GLU A 445 -7.73 -19.66 8.28
CA GLU A 445 -8.71 -18.58 8.18
C GLU A 445 -8.16 -17.45 7.31
N TYR A 446 -9.02 -16.76 6.57
CA TYR A 446 -8.63 -15.66 5.69
C TYR A 446 -9.08 -14.32 6.27
N LEU A 447 -8.18 -13.34 6.25
CA LEU A 447 -8.44 -11.96 6.65
C LEU A 447 -7.80 -11.03 5.61
N ASP A 448 -8.63 -10.22 4.94
CA ASP A 448 -8.21 -9.30 3.86
C ASP A 448 -7.32 -9.95 2.78
N GLY A 449 -7.71 -11.15 2.32
CA GLY A 449 -6.98 -11.92 1.31
C GLY A 449 -5.73 -12.66 1.82
N ARG A 450 -5.24 -12.33 3.02
CA ARG A 450 -4.11 -13.00 3.68
C ARG A 450 -4.57 -14.23 4.46
N ASN A 451 -3.73 -15.26 4.52
CA ASN A 451 -4.06 -16.52 5.18
C ASN A 451 -3.44 -16.59 6.58
N TYR A 452 -4.18 -17.03 7.61
CA TYR A 452 -3.72 -17.15 8.99
C TYR A 452 -4.00 -18.56 9.53
N ARG A 453 -3.10 -19.11 10.36
CA ARG A 453 -3.36 -20.39 11.04
C ARG A 453 -4.41 -20.18 12.13
N LYS A 454 -5.49 -20.96 12.07
CA LYS A 454 -6.54 -20.94 13.10
C LYS A 454 -5.94 -21.18 14.48
N SER A 455 -6.10 -20.20 15.35
CA SER A 455 -5.53 -20.17 16.70
C SER A 455 -6.48 -19.41 17.63
N THR A 456 -6.43 -19.72 18.93
CA THR A 456 -7.32 -19.10 19.93
C THR A 456 -6.53 -18.16 20.83
N PHE A 457 -7.10 -16.99 21.12
CA PHE A 457 -6.55 -16.03 22.09
C PHE A 457 -6.18 -16.72 23.42
N PRO A 458 -5.02 -16.43 24.03
CA PRO A 458 -4.06 -15.38 23.68
C PRO A 458 -3.05 -15.75 22.57
N HIS A 459 -3.01 -17.02 22.12
CA HIS A 459 -2.03 -17.52 21.14
C HIS A 459 -2.42 -17.22 19.68
N GLU A 460 -3.12 -16.11 19.43
CA GLU A 460 -3.53 -15.67 18.10
C GLU A 460 -2.29 -15.28 17.27
N GLN A 461 -2.15 -15.85 16.06
CA GLN A 461 -1.06 -15.44 15.16
C GLN A 461 -1.27 -14.03 14.62
N PHE A 462 -0.32 -13.14 14.92
CA PHE A 462 -0.32 -11.76 14.44
C PHE A 462 0.15 -11.62 12.97
N LEU A 463 1.04 -12.51 12.52
CA LEU A 463 1.52 -12.56 11.13
C LEU A 463 0.79 -13.65 10.34
N PRO A 464 0.54 -13.43 9.04
CA PRO A 464 -0.04 -14.42 8.15
C PRO A 464 0.90 -15.61 7.91
N SER A 465 0.41 -16.57 7.15
CA SER A 465 1.09 -17.80 6.75
C SER A 465 0.66 -18.21 5.33
N ASP A 466 1.08 -17.38 4.37
CA ASP A 466 0.83 -17.49 2.94
C ASP A 466 2.13 -17.33 2.14
N ASP A 467 2.04 -17.45 0.81
CA ASP A 467 3.19 -17.34 -0.09
C ASP A 467 3.87 -15.95 -0.02
N GLU A 468 3.14 -14.88 0.34
CA GLU A 468 3.73 -13.54 0.56
C GLU A 468 4.59 -13.46 1.83
N GLU A 469 4.19 -14.13 2.93
CA GLU A 469 5.02 -14.28 4.13
C GLU A 469 6.26 -15.14 3.86
N ILE A 470 6.16 -16.18 3.01
CA ILE A 470 7.33 -16.97 2.55
C ILE A 470 8.37 -16.07 1.90
N GLU A 471 7.94 -15.19 0.99
CA GLU A 471 8.81 -14.23 0.32
C GLU A 471 9.41 -13.23 1.31
N ARG A 472 8.61 -12.64 2.21
CA ARG A 472 9.13 -11.71 3.24
C ARG A 472 10.24 -12.36 4.07
N LEU A 473 10.04 -13.59 4.51
CA LEU A 473 11.04 -14.35 5.27
C LEU A 473 12.27 -14.72 4.42
N GLN A 474 12.12 -14.82 3.10
CA GLN A 474 13.26 -14.97 2.18
C GLN A 474 14.08 -13.69 2.05
N ILE A 475 13.44 -12.52 1.90
CA ILE A 475 14.12 -11.22 1.86
C ILE A 475 14.81 -10.93 3.20
N ASN A 476 14.18 -11.25 4.33
CA ASN A 476 14.82 -11.17 5.66
C ASN A 476 16.09 -12.02 5.74
N HIS A 477 16.09 -13.26 5.23
CA HIS A 477 17.31 -14.09 5.17
C HIS A 477 18.41 -13.46 4.29
N LEU A 478 18.05 -12.82 3.17
CA LEU A 478 19.01 -12.08 2.34
C LEU A 478 19.58 -10.85 3.07
N LEU A 479 18.75 -10.13 3.84
CA LEU A 479 19.18 -9.00 4.67
C LEU A 479 20.22 -9.46 5.70
N PHE A 480 19.95 -10.53 6.45
CA PHE A 480 20.89 -11.12 7.40
C PHE A 480 22.23 -11.45 6.74
N LYS A 481 22.23 -12.10 5.57
CA LYS A 481 23.46 -12.41 4.81
C LYS A 481 24.21 -11.17 4.28
N SER A 482 23.52 -10.04 4.12
CA SER A 482 24.15 -8.78 3.70
C SER A 482 24.81 -8.01 4.85
N ILE A 483 24.33 -8.22 6.08
CA ILE A 483 24.81 -7.56 7.30
C ILE A 483 25.90 -8.39 7.98
N PHE A 484 25.67 -9.70 8.09
CA PHE A 484 26.58 -10.63 8.74
C PHE A 484 27.39 -11.38 7.70
N VAL A 485 28.68 -11.02 7.62
CA VAL A 485 29.67 -11.62 6.71
C VAL A 485 29.85 -13.13 6.97
N THR A 486 29.57 -13.59 8.20
CA THR A 486 29.54 -15.00 8.59
C THR A 486 28.09 -15.48 8.79
N PRO A 487 27.74 -16.73 8.41
CA PRO A 487 26.39 -17.25 8.57
C PRO A 487 26.12 -17.80 9.99
N PHE A 488 27.08 -17.74 10.90
CA PHE A 488 26.97 -18.16 12.30
C PHE A 488 27.74 -17.17 13.19
N PHE A 489 27.43 -17.18 14.49
CA PHE A 489 27.95 -16.24 15.46
C PHE A 489 28.99 -16.86 16.42
N SER A 490 29.00 -18.18 16.58
CA SER A 490 29.99 -18.93 17.36
C SER A 490 31.14 -19.48 16.50
N PRO A 491 32.29 -19.84 17.10
CA PRO A 491 33.33 -20.61 16.41
C PRO A 491 32.90 -22.08 16.23
N VAL A 492 32.02 -22.34 15.26
CA VAL A 492 31.45 -23.67 14.94
C VAL A 492 31.83 -24.21 13.57
N GLU A 493 32.58 -23.44 12.76
CA GLU A 493 32.91 -23.80 11.37
C GLU A 493 33.59 -25.16 11.24
N ASP A 494 34.64 -25.42 12.02
CA ASP A 494 35.35 -26.71 12.02
C ASP A 494 34.42 -27.87 12.43
N SER A 495 33.55 -27.65 13.42
CA SER A 495 32.56 -28.63 13.87
C SER A 495 31.52 -28.92 12.78
N LEU A 496 31.04 -27.89 12.09
CA LEU A 496 30.11 -28.02 10.96
C LEU A 496 30.76 -28.78 9.79
N ALA A 497 32.05 -28.54 9.51
CA ALA A 497 32.84 -29.23 8.49
C ALA A 497 33.22 -30.68 8.87
N ALA A 498 33.35 -30.97 10.17
CA ALA A 498 33.55 -32.31 10.71
C ALA A 498 32.26 -33.15 10.65
N GLY A 499 31.12 -32.54 10.97
CA GLY A 499 29.79 -33.14 10.94
C GLY A 499 29.15 -33.19 12.33
N ILE A 500 28.19 -32.30 12.58
CA ILE A 500 27.43 -32.21 13.84
C ILE A 500 25.90 -32.26 13.61
N LYS A 501 25.12 -32.36 14.68
CA LYS A 501 23.66 -32.21 14.65
C LYS A 501 23.27 -30.77 14.99
N VAL A 502 22.57 -30.13 14.06
CA VAL A 502 22.06 -28.76 14.19
C VAL A 502 20.53 -28.78 14.26
N LEU A 503 19.96 -28.12 15.26
CA LEU A 503 18.52 -27.83 15.34
C LEU A 503 18.29 -26.35 15.02
N GLY A 504 17.42 -26.06 14.05
CA GLY A 504 16.89 -24.73 13.83
C GLY A 504 15.44 -24.63 14.31
N VAL A 505 15.20 -23.75 15.27
CA VAL A 505 13.88 -23.35 15.73
C VAL A 505 13.43 -22.19 14.83
N THR A 506 12.74 -22.51 13.73
CA THR A 506 12.54 -21.55 12.63
C THR A 506 11.31 -20.66 12.84
N SER A 507 11.18 -19.66 11.96
CA SER A 507 10.06 -18.72 11.84
C SER A 507 9.29 -18.87 10.53
N GLY A 508 9.63 -19.87 9.70
CA GLY A 508 9.46 -19.88 8.26
C GLY A 508 9.96 -21.14 7.55
N PRO A 509 10.23 -21.07 6.23
CA PRO A 509 10.76 -22.18 5.42
C PRO A 509 12.18 -22.68 5.80
N GLY A 510 12.81 -22.10 6.82
CA GLY A 510 14.15 -22.49 7.26
C GLY A 510 15.28 -22.19 6.27
N TRP A 511 15.20 -21.08 5.53
CA TRP A 511 16.20 -20.67 4.53
C TRP A 511 17.65 -20.74 5.00
N TRP A 512 17.90 -20.37 6.26
CA TRP A 512 19.22 -20.50 6.89
C TRP A 512 19.71 -21.95 6.96
N LEU A 513 18.88 -22.88 7.44
CA LEU A 513 19.22 -24.31 7.51
C LEU A 513 19.50 -24.88 6.11
N ILE A 514 18.72 -24.48 5.12
CA ILE A 514 18.88 -24.93 3.72
C ILE A 514 20.23 -24.48 3.15
N ASP A 515 20.64 -23.23 3.40
CA ASP A 515 21.94 -22.73 2.94
C ASP A 515 23.12 -23.35 3.71
N MET A 516 22.98 -23.52 5.03
CA MET A 516 23.98 -24.20 5.84
C MET A 516 24.16 -25.67 5.48
N ALA A 517 23.06 -26.38 5.18
CA ALA A 517 23.10 -27.77 4.76
C ALA A 517 23.83 -27.97 3.41
N LYS A 518 23.72 -27.01 2.48
CA LYS A 518 24.51 -26.99 1.23
C LYS A 518 26.01 -26.78 1.50
N GLY A 519 26.35 -25.87 2.41
CA GLY A 519 27.74 -25.57 2.76
C GLY A 519 28.45 -26.68 3.55
N TYR A 520 27.71 -27.38 4.42
CA TYR A 520 28.25 -28.35 5.37
C TYR A 520 27.60 -29.73 5.23
N PRO A 521 27.86 -30.47 4.13
CA PRO A 521 27.15 -31.71 3.77
C PRO A 521 27.36 -32.89 4.74
N LYS A 522 28.33 -32.82 5.67
CA LYS A 522 28.51 -33.82 6.74
C LYS A 522 27.65 -33.55 7.98
N SER A 523 27.20 -32.31 8.17
CA SER A 523 26.34 -31.94 9.28
C SER A 523 24.87 -32.23 8.95
N HIS A 524 24.11 -32.58 9.98
CA HIS A 524 22.70 -32.96 9.86
C HIS A 524 21.84 -31.85 10.46
N PHE A 525 20.97 -31.27 9.64
CA PHE A 525 20.16 -30.12 9.99
C PHE A 525 18.70 -30.55 10.18
N THR A 526 18.13 -30.21 11.34
CA THR A 526 16.70 -30.42 11.64
C THR A 526 16.04 -29.06 11.82
N GLY A 527 15.05 -28.73 11.00
CA GLY A 527 14.18 -27.57 11.19
C GLY A 527 12.86 -27.96 11.83
N ILE A 528 12.36 -27.11 12.73
CA ILE A 528 11.04 -27.26 13.35
C ILE A 528 10.23 -25.96 13.23
N ASP A 529 8.98 -26.10 12.79
CA ASP A 529 8.06 -24.98 12.64
C ASP A 529 6.61 -25.44 12.74
N VAL A 530 5.67 -24.53 13.00
CA VAL A 530 4.23 -24.84 13.08
C VAL A 530 3.61 -25.19 11.73
N MET A 531 4.38 -25.10 10.65
CA MET A 531 3.97 -25.34 9.27
C MET A 531 5.13 -25.91 8.43
N ILE A 532 4.84 -26.81 7.50
CA ILE A 532 5.74 -27.07 6.36
C ILE A 532 5.33 -26.13 5.24
N TYR A 533 6.20 -25.19 4.93
CA TYR A 533 6.15 -24.43 3.68
C TYR A 533 6.60 -25.34 2.53
N PRO A 534 5.96 -25.31 1.35
CA PRO A 534 6.29 -26.19 0.24
C PRO A 534 7.69 -25.89 -0.32
N LEU A 535 8.66 -26.76 -0.01
CA LEU A 535 10.07 -26.63 -0.43
C LEU A 535 10.38 -27.55 -1.62
N ASN A 536 10.92 -26.97 -2.69
CA ASN A 536 11.49 -27.73 -3.80
C ASN A 536 12.83 -28.37 -3.38
N ALA A 537 12.83 -29.68 -3.14
CA ALA A 537 14.00 -30.53 -2.96
C ALA A 537 15.09 -29.96 -2.01
N PRO A 538 14.83 -29.88 -0.68
CA PRO A 538 15.87 -29.52 0.29
C PRO A 538 17.06 -30.50 0.25
N PRO A 539 18.27 -30.07 0.67
CA PRO A 539 19.44 -30.94 0.75
C PRO A 539 19.16 -32.22 1.56
N THR A 540 19.74 -33.35 1.16
CA THR A 540 19.45 -34.67 1.77
C THR A 540 19.84 -34.78 3.25
N ASN A 541 20.68 -33.87 3.74
CA ASN A 541 21.09 -33.71 5.13
C ASN A 541 20.27 -32.66 5.91
N CYS A 542 19.18 -32.14 5.32
CA CYS A 542 18.28 -31.15 5.92
C CYS A 542 16.85 -31.70 5.97
N HIS A 543 16.27 -31.77 7.17
CA HIS A 543 14.94 -32.34 7.39
C HIS A 543 14.06 -31.38 8.20
N PHE A 544 12.77 -31.30 7.84
CA PHE A 544 11.80 -30.42 8.51
C PHE A 544 10.70 -31.24 9.21
N ARG A 545 10.16 -30.73 10.31
CA ARG A 545 9.03 -31.34 11.04
C ARG A 545 8.00 -30.27 11.43
N ILE A 546 6.71 -30.55 11.19
CA ILE A 546 5.60 -29.72 11.68
C ILE A 546 5.46 -29.95 13.19
N MET A 547 5.64 -28.88 13.96
CA MET A 547 5.80 -28.89 15.41
C MET A 547 5.26 -27.60 15.99
N ASP A 548 4.39 -27.68 16.99
CA ASP A 548 4.15 -26.53 17.85
C ASP A 548 5.28 -26.44 18.89
N LYS A 549 5.93 -25.28 18.98
CA LYS A 549 7.05 -25.04 19.90
C LYS A 549 6.61 -24.48 21.26
N THR A 550 5.33 -24.16 21.41
CA THR A 550 4.71 -23.74 22.68
C THR A 550 4.34 -24.90 23.62
N VAL A 551 4.53 -26.15 23.17
CA VAL A 551 4.17 -27.37 23.93
C VAL A 551 5.36 -28.28 24.26
N GLY A 552 6.58 -27.82 24.01
CA GLY A 552 7.81 -28.57 24.23
C GLY A 552 8.35 -29.30 22.99
N LEU A 553 9.66 -29.52 22.97
CA LEU A 553 10.40 -30.12 21.85
C LEU A 553 10.50 -31.65 22.03
N PRO A 554 10.10 -32.48 21.04
CA PRO A 554 10.01 -33.93 21.19
C PRO A 554 11.37 -34.62 20.97
N PHE A 555 12.45 -33.94 21.30
CA PHE A 555 13.80 -34.48 21.23
C PHE A 555 14.25 -34.84 22.64
N PRO A 556 14.96 -35.97 22.81
CA PRO A 556 15.66 -36.25 24.06
C PRO A 556 16.60 -35.11 24.45
N ASP A 557 16.85 -34.98 25.74
CA ASP A 557 17.86 -34.08 26.29
C ASP A 557 19.21 -34.34 25.59
N HIS A 558 19.98 -33.27 25.37
CA HIS A 558 21.33 -33.38 24.80
C HIS A 558 21.39 -34.04 23.39
N SER A 559 20.37 -33.80 22.57
CA SER A 559 20.30 -34.32 21.19
C SER A 559 21.20 -33.58 20.19
N PHE A 560 21.43 -32.27 20.38
CA PHE A 560 22.05 -31.39 19.38
C PHE A 560 23.33 -30.71 19.88
N ASP A 561 24.26 -30.50 18.95
CA ASP A 561 25.56 -29.85 19.17
C ASP A 561 25.46 -28.33 19.03
N LEU A 562 24.58 -27.87 18.13
CA LEU A 562 24.25 -26.47 17.87
C LEU A 562 22.73 -26.32 17.78
N VAL A 563 22.16 -25.35 18.49
CA VAL A 563 20.74 -25.00 18.42
C VAL A 563 20.62 -23.52 18.05
N THR A 564 19.90 -23.21 16.98
CA THR A 564 19.79 -21.87 16.41
C THR A 564 18.33 -21.41 16.34
N GLN A 565 18.09 -20.12 16.49
CA GLN A 565 16.77 -19.50 16.33
C GLN A 565 16.93 -18.11 15.70
N HIS A 566 16.15 -17.81 14.66
CA HIS A 566 16.19 -16.54 13.94
C HIS A 566 14.79 -15.95 13.67
N ASP A 567 14.65 -14.63 13.81
CA ASP A 567 13.54 -13.77 13.37
C ASP A 567 12.12 -14.28 13.73
N VAL A 568 11.84 -14.44 15.03
CA VAL A 568 10.50 -14.80 15.56
C VAL A 568 9.85 -13.70 16.41
N LEU A 569 10.44 -12.50 16.51
CA LEU A 569 9.98 -11.40 17.40
C LEU A 569 8.46 -11.16 17.41
N PHE A 570 7.81 -11.23 16.25
CA PHE A 570 6.38 -10.94 16.06
C PHE A 570 5.44 -12.14 16.28
N LYS A 571 5.96 -13.32 16.65
CA LYS A 571 5.20 -14.58 16.65
C LYS A 571 4.94 -15.20 18.03
N TYR A 572 5.57 -14.71 19.10
CA TYR A 572 5.58 -15.37 20.42
C TYR A 572 5.46 -14.39 21.58
N SER A 573 4.69 -14.77 22.59
CA SER A 573 4.60 -14.04 23.86
C SER A 573 5.88 -14.20 24.68
N GLN A 574 6.03 -13.40 25.74
CA GLN A 574 7.17 -13.52 26.65
C GLN A 574 7.24 -14.90 27.34
N ASP A 575 6.10 -15.55 27.62
CA ASP A 575 6.08 -16.88 28.24
C ASP A 575 6.44 -17.99 27.24
N ASP A 576 6.01 -17.87 25.98
CA ASP A 576 6.44 -18.75 24.90
C ASP A 576 7.97 -18.69 24.70
N TRP A 577 8.57 -17.49 24.82
CA TRP A 577 10.02 -17.31 24.79
C TRP A 577 10.71 -18.01 25.96
N ASN A 578 10.19 -17.88 27.19
CA ASN A 578 10.75 -18.58 28.35
C ASN A 578 10.79 -20.10 28.13
N LEU A 579 9.67 -20.70 27.70
CA LEU A 579 9.59 -22.13 27.41
C LEU A 579 10.52 -22.54 26.26
N MET A 580 10.53 -21.78 25.16
CA MET A 580 11.37 -22.03 23.99
C MET A 580 12.86 -22.02 24.35
N LEU A 581 13.32 -21.05 25.14
CA LEU A 581 14.71 -20.99 25.60
C LEU A 581 15.05 -22.16 26.53
N SER A 582 14.19 -22.48 27.51
CA SER A 582 14.40 -23.64 28.39
C SER A 582 14.50 -24.95 27.61
N GLU A 583 13.67 -25.15 26.60
CA GLU A 583 13.69 -26.34 25.75
C GLU A 583 14.89 -26.39 24.80
N MET A 584 15.29 -25.26 24.22
CA MET A 584 16.54 -25.14 23.45
C MET A 584 17.75 -25.50 24.30
N ILE A 585 17.80 -25.00 25.55
CA ILE A 585 18.81 -25.38 26.53
C ILE A 585 18.76 -26.89 26.80
N ARG A 586 17.59 -27.47 27.11
CA ARG A 586 17.44 -28.90 27.40
C ARG A 586 17.96 -29.80 26.28
N VAL A 587 17.59 -29.54 25.03
CA VAL A 587 17.99 -30.38 23.87
C VAL A 587 19.44 -30.14 23.40
N THR A 588 20.10 -29.08 23.87
CA THR A 588 21.53 -28.83 23.63
C THR A 588 22.40 -29.75 24.50
N LYS A 589 23.49 -30.27 23.95
CA LYS A 589 24.50 -31.06 24.68
C LYS A 589 25.35 -30.20 25.62
N PRO A 590 25.93 -30.77 26.69
CA PRO A 590 27.06 -30.16 27.39
C PRO A 590 28.20 -29.83 26.43
N GLY A 591 28.77 -28.64 26.52
CA GLY A 591 29.72 -28.08 25.55
C GLY A 591 29.12 -27.68 24.18
N GLY A 592 27.83 -27.97 23.95
CA GLY A 592 27.07 -27.52 22.79
C GLY A 592 26.71 -26.05 22.87
N ARG A 593 26.28 -25.47 21.74
CA ARG A 593 26.07 -24.03 21.58
C ARG A 593 24.65 -23.65 21.24
N ILE A 594 24.25 -22.47 21.68
CA ILE A 594 22.97 -21.84 21.38
C ILE A 594 23.26 -20.52 20.67
N GLU A 595 22.57 -20.27 19.56
CA GLU A 595 22.62 -18.99 18.82
C GLU A 595 21.20 -18.44 18.61
N LEU A 596 21.01 -17.17 18.98
CA LEU A 596 19.78 -16.42 18.76
C LEU A 596 20.12 -15.19 17.92
N ALA A 597 19.31 -14.85 16.93
CA ALA A 597 19.41 -13.53 16.29
C ALA A 597 18.05 -12.96 15.88
N GLU A 598 17.81 -11.72 16.29
CA GLU A 598 16.52 -11.04 16.19
C GLU A 598 16.70 -9.60 15.74
N SER A 599 15.77 -9.11 14.93
CA SER A 599 15.68 -7.68 14.66
C SER A 599 15.30 -6.92 15.94
N GLY A 600 15.91 -5.78 16.18
CA GLY A 600 15.48 -4.86 17.23
C GLY A 600 14.16 -4.20 16.83
N GLY A 601 13.11 -4.39 17.63
CA GLY A 601 11.77 -3.82 17.38
C GLY A 601 11.66 -2.30 17.56
N SER A 602 12.73 -1.54 17.31
CA SER A 602 12.79 -0.08 17.45
C SER A 602 13.71 0.53 16.39
N ILE A 603 13.09 1.18 15.41
CA ILE A 603 13.79 1.97 14.39
C ILE A 603 14.18 3.33 15.01
N GLN A 604 15.41 3.76 14.77
CA GLN A 604 16.01 5.02 15.22
C GLN A 604 15.99 6.06 14.11
N ASP A 605 16.13 7.33 14.49
CA ASP A 605 16.16 8.49 13.57
C ASP A 605 14.96 8.46 12.60
N ILE A 606 13.75 8.46 13.16
CA ILE A 606 12.47 8.30 12.45
C ILE A 606 11.66 9.59 12.38
N GLY A 607 10.91 9.75 11.29
CA GLY A 607 9.94 10.82 11.13
C GLY A 607 8.65 10.63 11.95
N PRO A 608 7.75 11.64 11.95
CA PRO A 608 6.54 11.64 12.76
C PRO A 608 5.52 10.56 12.36
N ASN A 609 5.38 10.21 11.08
CA ASN A 609 4.42 9.17 10.66
C ASN A 609 4.92 7.78 11.05
N MET A 610 6.21 7.50 10.85
CA MET A 610 6.88 6.28 11.32
C MET A 610 6.80 6.14 12.85
N SER A 611 6.99 7.23 13.60
CA SER A 611 6.85 7.24 15.06
C SER A 611 5.44 6.89 15.52
N ILE A 612 4.40 7.47 14.90
CA ILE A 612 3.00 7.14 15.20
C ILE A 612 2.68 5.69 14.84
N TRP A 613 3.17 5.19 13.71
CA TRP A 613 2.97 3.81 13.26
C TRP A 613 3.62 2.82 14.23
N MET A 614 4.90 3.01 14.57
CA MET A 614 5.63 2.18 15.54
C MET A 614 4.96 2.17 16.93
N MET A 615 4.50 3.33 17.41
CA MET A 615 3.79 3.43 18.69
C MET A 615 2.52 2.57 18.68
N ARG A 616 1.70 2.66 17.63
CA ARG A 616 0.45 1.89 17.55
C ARG A 616 0.69 0.40 17.33
N LEU A 617 1.69 0.02 16.53
CA LEU A 617 2.09 -1.37 16.35
C LEU A 617 2.54 -1.99 17.68
N THR A 618 3.29 -1.22 18.48
CA THR A 618 3.71 -1.65 19.82
C THR A 618 2.50 -1.97 20.70
N VAL A 619 1.43 -1.16 20.65
CA VAL A 619 0.19 -1.42 21.39
C VAL A 619 -0.52 -2.68 20.87
N SER A 620 -0.71 -2.80 19.55
CA SER A 620 -1.28 -3.99 18.90
C SER A 620 -0.61 -5.30 19.35
N LEU A 621 0.72 -5.31 19.40
CA LEU A 621 1.52 -6.46 19.83
C LEU A 621 1.44 -6.70 21.35
N GLN A 622 1.46 -5.64 22.15
CA GLN A 622 1.34 -5.74 23.61
C GLN A 622 0.00 -6.33 24.06
N THR A 623 -1.11 -6.05 23.36
CA THR A 623 -2.42 -6.69 23.67
C THR A 623 -2.42 -8.21 23.47
N ARG A 624 -1.46 -8.74 22.69
CA ARG A 624 -1.23 -10.18 22.43
C ARG A 624 -0.03 -10.73 23.21
N GLY A 625 0.49 -9.98 24.19
CA GLY A 625 1.63 -10.39 25.02
C GLY A 625 2.99 -10.41 24.31
N ILE A 626 3.07 -9.88 23.09
CA ILE A 626 4.28 -9.85 22.26
C ILE A 626 5.11 -8.61 22.62
N ASN A 627 6.40 -8.82 22.91
CA ASN A 627 7.30 -7.78 23.40
C ASN A 627 8.38 -7.43 22.36
N LEU A 628 8.23 -6.28 21.69
CA LEU A 628 9.19 -5.77 20.69
C LEU A 628 10.62 -5.52 21.23
N LYS A 629 10.81 -5.46 22.54
CA LYS A 629 12.14 -5.31 23.17
C LYS A 629 12.86 -6.64 23.42
N MET A 630 12.22 -7.78 23.14
CA MET A 630 12.76 -9.12 23.42
C MET A 630 14.21 -9.29 22.91
N ALA A 631 14.51 -8.88 21.68
CA ALA A 631 15.85 -8.92 21.09
C ALA A 631 16.95 -8.29 21.96
N THR A 632 16.64 -7.24 22.70
CA THR A 632 17.58 -6.57 23.64
C THR A 632 17.66 -7.24 25.01
N GLN A 633 16.71 -8.12 25.35
CA GLN A 633 16.58 -8.81 26.63
C GLN A 633 17.13 -10.24 26.60
N LEU A 634 17.26 -10.85 25.43
CA LEU A 634 17.77 -12.22 25.24
C LEU A 634 19.09 -12.50 25.98
N ALA A 635 20.03 -11.55 25.97
CA ALA A 635 21.32 -11.69 26.67
C ALA A 635 21.11 -11.87 28.18
N SER A 636 20.38 -10.97 28.82
CA SER A 636 20.09 -11.04 30.26
C SER A 636 19.22 -12.25 30.63
N MET A 637 18.37 -12.73 29.72
CA MET A 637 17.58 -13.95 29.93
C MET A 637 18.47 -15.19 29.94
N LEU A 638 19.44 -15.30 29.03
CA LEU A 638 20.40 -16.41 29.01
C LEU A 638 21.42 -16.33 30.17
N GLU A 639 21.85 -15.13 30.57
CA GLU A 639 22.70 -14.92 31.76
C GLU A 639 22.03 -15.37 33.07
N GLY A 640 20.69 -15.33 33.12
CA GLY A 640 19.90 -15.82 34.25
C GLY A 640 19.73 -17.35 34.32
N MET A 641 20.17 -18.09 33.30
CA MET A 641 20.02 -19.56 33.23
C MET A 641 21.28 -20.24 33.78
N GLU A 642 21.17 -20.97 34.89
CA GLU A 642 22.32 -21.59 35.56
C GLU A 642 23.01 -22.66 34.72
N GLU A 643 22.38 -23.21 33.69
CA GLU A 643 22.94 -24.22 32.79
C GLU A 643 23.85 -23.63 31.69
N LEU A 644 24.01 -22.31 31.61
CA LEU A 644 24.78 -21.63 30.56
C LEU A 644 26.07 -20.96 31.04
N THR A 645 27.02 -20.86 30.13
CA THR A 645 28.32 -20.18 30.22
C THR A 645 28.59 -19.41 28.94
N ASP A 646 29.60 -18.53 28.98
CA ASP A 646 30.12 -17.80 27.82
C ASP A 646 29.03 -17.09 27.01
N VAL A 647 28.05 -16.52 27.73
CA VAL A 647 27.00 -15.71 27.12
C VAL A 647 27.65 -14.45 26.56
N HIS A 648 27.54 -14.27 25.25
CA HIS A 648 28.06 -13.13 24.51
C HIS A 648 26.94 -12.55 23.65
N SER A 649 26.78 -11.23 23.67
CA SER A 649 25.81 -10.52 22.85
C SER A 649 26.46 -9.37 22.09
N SER A 650 25.94 -9.10 20.89
CA SER A 650 26.33 -7.96 20.08
C SER A 650 25.21 -7.60 19.10
N HIS A 651 25.45 -6.63 18.23
CA HIS A 651 24.50 -6.22 17.21
C HIS A 651 25.22 -5.67 15.97
N ARG A 652 24.44 -5.45 14.90
CA ARG A 652 24.85 -4.67 13.73
C ARG A 652 23.76 -3.65 13.41
N SER A 653 24.18 -2.39 13.30
CA SER A 653 23.31 -1.31 12.86
C SER A 653 23.11 -1.38 11.36
N THR A 654 21.86 -1.25 10.93
CA THR A 654 21.38 -1.49 9.58
C THR A 654 20.64 -0.23 9.12
N PRO A 655 21.11 0.48 8.10
CA PRO A 655 20.40 1.62 7.52
C PRO A 655 19.12 1.15 6.84
N VAL A 656 18.07 1.97 6.79
CA VAL A 656 16.77 1.63 6.20
C VAL A 656 16.44 2.62 5.09
N GLY A 657 16.54 2.18 3.83
CA GLY A 657 16.23 2.97 2.64
C GLY A 657 17.36 3.86 2.09
N TRP A 658 18.53 3.87 2.74
CA TRP A 658 19.71 4.65 2.35
C TRP A 658 20.99 3.81 2.52
N TYR A 659 22.15 4.34 2.11
CA TYR A 659 23.45 3.63 2.13
C TYR A 659 23.53 2.42 1.16
N GLY A 660 22.84 2.51 0.02
CA GLY A 660 22.88 1.52 -1.05
C GLY A 660 22.24 0.18 -0.67
N ARG A 661 22.68 -0.90 -1.35
CA ARG A 661 21.95 -2.17 -1.43
C ARG A 661 21.49 -2.76 -0.10
N THR A 662 22.30 -2.69 0.96
CA THR A 662 21.92 -3.21 2.29
C THR A 662 20.71 -2.46 2.86
N GLY A 663 20.68 -1.13 2.71
CA GLY A 663 19.54 -0.34 3.16
C GLY A 663 18.33 -0.39 2.24
N ASP A 664 18.53 -0.59 0.93
CA ASP A 664 17.43 -0.87 0.00
C ASP A 664 16.70 -2.18 0.39
N ILE A 665 17.45 -3.25 0.68
CA ILE A 665 16.89 -4.52 1.17
C ILE A 665 16.23 -4.33 2.54
N ALA A 666 16.83 -3.54 3.44
CA ALA A 666 16.25 -3.27 4.75
C ALA A 666 14.92 -2.50 4.68
N LEU A 667 14.76 -1.60 3.69
CA LEU A 667 13.48 -0.95 3.42
C LEU A 667 12.46 -1.92 2.85
N GLU A 668 12.85 -2.78 1.88
CA GLU A 668 11.94 -3.81 1.34
C GLU A 668 11.46 -4.78 2.43
N CYS A 669 12.33 -5.18 3.35
CA CYS A 669 11.96 -5.96 4.54
C CYS A 669 10.89 -5.26 5.40
N LEU A 670 11.00 -3.94 5.56
CA LEU A 670 10.08 -3.13 6.36
C LEU A 670 8.74 -2.91 5.63
N GLU A 671 8.78 -2.62 4.33
CA GLU A 671 7.58 -2.47 3.49
C GLU A 671 6.79 -3.79 3.40
N ARG A 672 7.47 -4.93 3.21
CA ARG A 672 6.82 -6.25 3.29
C ARG A 672 6.32 -6.59 4.69
N LEU A 673 6.94 -6.07 5.76
CA LEU A 673 6.39 -6.18 7.12
C LEU A 673 5.10 -5.34 7.27
N PHE A 674 5.04 -4.14 6.67
CA PHE A 674 3.82 -3.33 6.66
C PHE A 674 2.65 -4.10 6.06
N GLU A 675 2.81 -4.68 4.87
CA GLU A 675 1.75 -5.49 4.24
C GLU A 675 1.42 -6.76 5.03
N ALA A 676 2.40 -7.40 5.68
CA ALA A 676 2.15 -8.60 6.50
C ALA A 676 1.35 -8.31 7.78
N VAL A 677 1.59 -7.18 8.46
CA VAL A 677 0.83 -6.81 9.67
C VAL A 677 -0.49 -6.09 9.36
N LYS A 678 -0.63 -5.54 8.15
CA LYS A 678 -1.76 -4.69 7.70
C LYS A 678 -3.14 -5.22 8.08
N PRO A 679 -3.54 -6.49 7.86
CA PRO A 679 -4.91 -6.92 8.16
C PRO A 679 -5.25 -6.82 9.65
N LYS A 680 -4.39 -7.39 10.51
CA LYS A 680 -4.56 -7.35 11.98
C LYS A 680 -4.39 -5.95 12.57
N VAL A 681 -3.52 -5.15 11.98
CA VAL A 681 -3.31 -3.76 12.39
C VAL A 681 -4.48 -2.85 11.99
N CYS A 682 -5.08 -3.06 10.81
CA CYS A 682 -6.27 -2.34 10.37
C CYS A 682 -7.48 -2.68 11.25
N GLU A 683 -7.65 -3.97 11.57
CA GLU A 683 -8.64 -4.47 12.55
C GLU A 683 -8.46 -3.79 13.92
N ASP A 684 -7.29 -3.92 14.54
CA ASP A 684 -6.98 -3.33 15.86
C ASP A 684 -7.21 -1.80 15.92
N TRP A 685 -6.91 -1.08 14.84
CA TRP A 685 -6.95 0.39 14.82
C TRP A 685 -8.28 0.94 14.30
N SER A 686 -9.23 0.07 13.92
CA SER A 686 -10.46 0.42 13.19
C SER A 686 -10.15 1.36 12.01
N MET A 687 -9.13 1.00 11.23
CA MET A 687 -8.58 1.78 10.13
C MET A 687 -8.79 1.01 8.82
N SER A 688 -9.27 1.66 7.77
CA SER A 688 -9.31 1.03 6.44
C SER A 688 -7.90 0.84 5.88
N THR A 689 -7.73 -0.22 5.11
CA THR A 689 -6.49 -0.58 4.40
C THR A 689 -5.98 0.59 3.55
N ALA A 690 -6.83 1.24 2.76
CA ALA A 690 -6.45 2.42 1.98
C ALA A 690 -5.95 3.62 2.82
N LYS A 691 -6.42 3.76 4.08
CA LYS A 691 -5.92 4.77 5.01
C LYS A 691 -4.60 4.34 5.65
N TYR A 692 -4.43 3.05 5.92
CA TYR A 692 -3.17 2.46 6.36
C TYR A 692 -2.09 2.64 5.28
N ASP A 693 -2.39 2.34 4.02
CA ASP A 693 -1.49 2.48 2.87
C ASP A 693 -0.95 3.90 2.72
N LYS A 694 -1.79 4.91 2.94
CA LYS A 694 -1.37 6.32 2.97
C LYS A 694 -0.46 6.67 4.16
N VAL A 695 -0.64 6.02 5.32
CA VAL A 695 0.24 6.17 6.48
C VAL A 695 1.59 5.51 6.20
N ILE A 696 1.61 4.27 5.71
CA ILE A 696 2.86 3.53 5.48
C ILE A 696 3.65 4.04 4.28
N SER A 697 3.01 4.53 3.21
CA SER A 697 3.71 5.17 2.09
C SER A 697 4.46 6.43 2.53
N THR A 698 3.88 7.18 3.49
CA THR A 698 4.52 8.35 4.08
C THR A 698 5.62 7.94 5.06
N ALA A 699 5.38 6.92 5.89
CA ALA A 699 6.37 6.41 6.84
C ALA A 699 7.59 5.75 6.17
N SER A 700 7.41 5.02 5.06
CA SER A 700 8.50 4.46 4.25
C SER A 700 9.40 5.56 3.67
N ALA A 701 8.79 6.63 3.13
CA ALA A 701 9.54 7.78 2.63
C ALA A 701 10.39 8.45 3.73
N GLU A 702 9.82 8.62 4.94
CA GLU A 702 10.53 9.18 6.10
C GLU A 702 11.82 8.41 6.45
N CYS A 703 11.91 7.09 6.20
CA CYS A 703 13.14 6.34 6.47
C CYS A 703 14.34 6.85 5.67
N ARG A 704 14.11 7.32 4.44
CA ARG A 704 15.16 7.94 3.61
C ARG A 704 15.49 9.34 4.10
N ASP A 705 14.47 10.16 4.33
CA ASP A 705 14.59 11.57 4.67
C ASP A 705 15.31 11.79 6.01
N PHE A 706 14.99 10.96 7.01
CA PHE A 706 15.57 11.04 8.35
C PHE A 706 16.82 10.16 8.54
N ARG A 707 17.23 9.40 7.51
CA ARG A 707 18.31 8.40 7.56
C ARG A 707 18.11 7.36 8.66
N SER A 708 16.90 6.81 8.75
CA SER A 708 16.51 5.85 9.79
C SER A 708 17.37 4.57 9.76
N TRP A 709 17.56 3.97 10.92
CA TRP A 709 18.32 2.71 11.06
C TRP A 709 17.78 1.85 12.21
N LEU A 710 18.08 0.55 12.18
CA LEU A 710 17.72 -0.39 13.25
C LEU A 710 18.92 -1.28 13.59
N ASN A 711 18.90 -1.92 14.76
CA ASN A 711 19.91 -2.91 15.14
C ASN A 711 19.36 -4.32 14.94
N ILE A 712 20.12 -5.20 14.30
CA ILE A 712 19.90 -6.65 14.41
C ILE A 712 20.82 -7.18 15.51
N HIS A 713 20.23 -7.78 16.53
CA HIS A 713 20.91 -8.31 17.71
C HIS A 713 21.21 -9.79 17.52
N TYR A 714 22.34 -10.26 18.06
CA TYR A 714 22.62 -11.69 18.19
C TYR A 714 23.19 -12.00 19.57
N VAL A 715 22.88 -13.19 20.06
CA VAL A 715 23.34 -13.72 21.35
C VAL A 715 23.81 -15.16 21.15
N THR A 716 24.96 -15.49 21.71
CA THR A 716 25.52 -16.85 21.73
C THR A 716 25.75 -17.31 23.15
N ALA A 717 25.53 -18.59 23.44
CA ALA A 717 25.86 -19.19 24.73
C ALA A 717 26.40 -20.61 24.55
N VAL A 718 27.13 -21.10 25.56
CA VAL A 718 27.61 -22.48 25.67
C VAL A 718 26.87 -23.16 26.82
N LYS A 719 26.36 -24.37 26.62
CA LYS A 719 25.76 -25.17 27.69
C LYS A 719 26.85 -25.88 28.51
N LYS A 720 26.73 -25.82 29.83
CA LYS A 720 27.59 -26.51 30.81
C LYS A 720 27.56 -28.03 30.65
#